data_AF-A0A3Q8SCL0-F1
#
_entry.id   AF-A0A3Q8SCL0-F1
#
_cell.length_a   1.000
_cell.length_b   1.000
_cell.length_c   1.000
_cell.angle_alpha   90.00
_cell.angle_beta   90.00
_cell.angle_gamma   90.00
#
_symmetry.space_group_name_H-M   'P 1'
#
loop_
_entity.id
_entity.type
_entity.pdbx_description
1 polymer ?
#
loop_
_entity_poly.entity_id
_entity_poly.type
_entity_poly.pdbx_seq_one_letter_code
_entity_poly.pdbx_strand_id
1 'polypeptide(L)'
;MTSEIIEGRDWYEKLEGVLDKEILFLKNVNDEYLWDILNKQSLNYIYKNCLNRPWLNQFSLAVLCATDRNLSPASINNMLSTLNARFQDIFISLELNQIEDLNYTHIHLYISGEICKHHSDRQRQMFISYYKSFLFNVSKWVKNRIDLEQQEYFTSFLLPEFPFDNRDYKSRGLAVTSAQKKRKDESSAVAPLLPSIRAECHLRWNQVKRLREITNEVIKKVQNENLPLPFSFNYEESEHLNERLYFTLNKNLDNEFYIEFIESKNLLDGSQGDGLWFFEILKNRLLGAWSNLASNKRKTEGISFLEKWGHDTEENIHPFQSRNPGVLTQGFILTRSQQYNGSRLFINVEPLYIACMFAIFAMDIQSYSGARINEILQVSYDPDCCFITDDGKNTTTKRNYIFKLIPKGRETEENYYMPESVFKSLLMIVKELKNHYNSDTLPQVNYSISSRKHLISNERKFVFQYNNQHVNQFTLNSIIRFLTHGLIIQSVEGKQVILTTHLLRHAFATHAAQTEKLPIDIVRQLLHQKDESVTGYYAAPTHVQISGTIDSLHDNWMTYIDIQQEILRSPKELKEIYEEYKEKVGTMSKVVGGICTIDSVCPTKMACMGCAAKVPQPEFRHEIEQYYAWAQESEKRFKELGLELEAKKMKLAMRRTKLELREIDGIEMYIKDESYEPNIQFQKEN
;
A
#
# COMPACT_ATOMS: atom_id res chain seq x y z
N MET A 1 -26.65 -4.26 -49.14
CA MET A 1 -27.21 -3.87 -47.82
C MET A 1 -26.22 -4.04 -46.65
N THR A 2 -24.96 -4.46 -46.87
CA THR A 2 -23.97 -4.66 -45.80
C THR A 2 -22.92 -3.55 -45.64
N SER A 3 -22.71 -2.65 -46.61
CA SER A 3 -21.72 -1.57 -46.48
C SER A 3 -22.23 -0.35 -45.68
N GLU A 4 -23.52 0.00 -45.82
CA GLU A 4 -24.11 1.20 -45.19
C GLU A 4 -24.17 1.18 -43.64
N ILE A 5 -24.00 0.02 -42.99
CA ILE A 5 -24.07 -0.12 -41.51
C ILE A 5 -22.70 0.10 -40.84
N ILE A 6 -21.60 -0.03 -41.58
CA ILE A 6 -20.23 0.03 -41.03
C ILE A 6 -19.64 1.44 -41.19
N GLU A 7 -19.98 2.13 -42.27
CA GLU A 7 -19.48 3.48 -42.63
C GLU A 7 -19.80 4.57 -41.59
N GLY A 8 -20.69 4.32 -40.62
CA GLY A 8 -21.01 5.24 -39.51
C GLY A 8 -20.35 4.91 -38.15
N ARG A 9 -19.41 3.96 -38.11
CA ARG A 9 -18.77 3.52 -36.86
C ARG A 9 -17.46 4.27 -36.62
N ASP A 10 -17.31 4.84 -35.43
CA ASP A 10 -16.12 5.62 -35.02
C ASP A 10 -14.78 4.87 -35.20
N TRP A 11 -14.76 3.55 -35.05
CA TRP A 11 -13.55 2.77 -35.29
C TRP A 11 -13.26 2.54 -36.77
N TYR A 12 -14.29 2.45 -37.62
CA TYR A 12 -14.14 2.21 -39.05
C TYR A 12 -13.52 3.43 -39.72
N GLU A 13 -14.10 4.61 -39.49
CA GLU A 13 -13.59 5.89 -40.02
C GLU A 13 -12.12 6.14 -39.64
N LYS A 14 -11.69 5.63 -38.47
CA LYS A 14 -10.33 5.83 -37.95
C LYS A 14 -9.31 4.82 -38.45
N LEU A 15 -9.73 3.64 -38.91
CA LEU A 15 -8.85 2.52 -39.26
C LEU A 15 -8.92 2.14 -40.74
N GLU A 16 -9.95 2.58 -41.46
CA GLU A 16 -10.11 2.39 -42.89
C GLU A 16 -8.90 2.95 -43.67
N GLY A 17 -8.40 2.17 -44.62
CA GLY A 17 -7.27 2.54 -45.49
C GLY A 17 -5.89 2.43 -44.86
N VAL A 18 -5.79 2.17 -43.55
CA VAL A 18 -4.49 2.00 -42.85
C VAL A 18 -4.33 0.59 -42.28
N LEU A 19 -5.42 -0.01 -41.78
CA LEU A 19 -5.45 -1.38 -41.31
C LEU A 19 -5.77 -2.35 -42.45
N ASP A 20 -5.21 -3.56 -42.36
CA ASP A 20 -5.61 -4.65 -43.24
C ASP A 20 -7.12 -4.93 -43.18
N LYS A 21 -7.73 -5.18 -44.35
CA LYS A 21 -9.19 -5.31 -44.51
C LYS A 21 -9.75 -6.49 -43.75
N GLU A 22 -9.09 -7.64 -43.79
CA GLU A 22 -9.59 -8.84 -43.12
C GLU A 22 -9.53 -8.68 -41.60
N ILE A 23 -8.53 -7.98 -41.07
CA ILE A 23 -8.47 -7.62 -39.63
C ILE A 23 -9.55 -6.59 -39.26
N LEU A 24 -9.82 -5.62 -40.14
CA LEU A 24 -10.84 -4.60 -39.92
C LEU A 24 -12.26 -5.20 -39.81
N PHE A 25 -12.55 -6.24 -40.59
CA PHE A 25 -13.85 -6.90 -40.62
C PHE A 25 -13.97 -8.15 -39.74
N LEU A 26 -13.00 -8.41 -38.85
CA LEU A 26 -13.05 -9.56 -37.94
C LEU A 26 -14.28 -9.55 -37.02
N LYS A 27 -14.94 -10.71 -36.96
CA LYS A 27 -16.12 -10.96 -36.14
C LYS A 27 -15.92 -12.11 -35.16
N ASN A 28 -16.70 -12.11 -34.08
CA ASN A 28 -16.78 -13.22 -33.14
C ASN A 28 -17.76 -14.30 -33.61
N VAL A 29 -17.93 -15.35 -32.78
CA VAL A 29 -18.84 -16.48 -33.04
C VAL A 29 -20.32 -16.06 -33.09
N ASN A 30 -20.66 -14.89 -32.55
CA ASN A 30 -22.02 -14.33 -32.56
C ASN A 30 -22.26 -13.38 -33.75
N ASP A 31 -21.35 -13.35 -34.73
CA ASP A 31 -21.37 -12.44 -35.89
C ASP A 31 -21.27 -10.93 -35.52
N GLU A 32 -20.77 -10.62 -34.33
CA GLU A 32 -20.49 -9.26 -33.86
C GLU A 32 -19.06 -8.85 -34.23
N TYR A 33 -18.86 -7.60 -34.67
CA TYR A 33 -17.53 -7.08 -34.97
C TYR A 33 -16.70 -6.97 -33.68
N LEU A 34 -15.48 -7.54 -33.69
CA LEU A 34 -14.61 -7.52 -32.51
C LEU A 34 -14.23 -6.10 -32.07
N TRP A 35 -14.22 -5.15 -33.00
CA TRP A 35 -13.98 -3.73 -32.73
C TRP A 35 -15.09 -3.07 -31.90
N ASP A 36 -16.33 -3.57 -31.92
CA ASP A 36 -17.41 -3.04 -31.07
C ASP A 36 -17.26 -3.45 -29.61
N ILE A 37 -16.68 -4.63 -29.40
CA ILE A 37 -16.49 -5.25 -28.08
C ILE A 37 -15.21 -4.71 -27.43
N LEU A 38 -14.25 -4.26 -28.26
CA LEU A 38 -12.99 -3.72 -27.80
C LEU A 38 -13.19 -2.51 -26.88
N ASN A 39 -12.47 -2.51 -25.76
CA ASN A 39 -12.52 -1.39 -24.83
C ASN A 39 -12.02 -0.09 -25.50
N LYS A 40 -12.78 1.00 -25.32
CA LYS A 40 -12.45 2.33 -25.88
C LYS A 40 -11.03 2.82 -25.56
N GLN A 41 -10.47 2.47 -24.41
CA GLN A 41 -9.10 2.86 -24.05
C GLN A 41 -8.06 2.19 -24.96
N SER A 42 -8.26 0.90 -25.28
CA SER A 42 -7.36 0.14 -26.16
C SER A 42 -7.45 0.66 -27.60
N LEU A 43 -8.68 0.89 -28.09
CA LEU A 43 -8.91 1.51 -29.39
C LEU A 43 -8.23 2.88 -29.50
N ASN A 44 -8.44 3.76 -28.52
CA ASN A 44 -7.81 5.08 -28.47
C ASN A 44 -6.27 4.98 -28.40
N TYR A 45 -5.72 3.95 -27.76
CA TYR A 45 -4.28 3.75 -27.70
C TYR A 45 -3.72 3.38 -29.09
N ILE A 46 -4.34 2.42 -29.79
CA ILE A 46 -3.93 2.03 -31.15
C ILE A 46 -3.96 3.25 -32.07
N TYR A 47 -5.06 4.00 -32.05
CA TYR A 47 -5.22 5.20 -32.85
C TYR A 47 -4.10 6.22 -32.60
N LYS A 48 -3.83 6.53 -31.32
CA LYS A 48 -2.86 7.59 -30.99
C LYS A 48 -1.40 7.17 -31.16
N ASN A 49 -1.07 5.89 -31.01
CA ASN A 49 0.33 5.46 -30.83
C ASN A 49 0.81 4.41 -31.85
N CYS A 50 -0.09 3.76 -32.59
CA CYS A 50 0.23 2.62 -33.45
C CYS A 50 -0.09 2.85 -34.94
N LEU A 51 -0.93 3.83 -35.33
CA LEU A 51 -1.36 4.01 -36.73
C LEU A 51 -0.23 4.03 -37.77
N ASN A 52 0.85 4.75 -37.48
CA ASN A 52 1.97 4.90 -38.41
C ASN A 52 3.13 3.96 -38.07
N ARG A 53 2.84 2.81 -37.45
CA ARG A 53 3.86 1.85 -37.00
C ARG A 53 3.83 0.60 -37.87
N PRO A 54 5.01 0.02 -38.18
CA PRO A 54 5.10 -1.20 -39.00
C PRO A 54 4.37 -2.41 -38.43
N TRP A 55 4.18 -2.45 -37.10
CA TRP A 55 3.52 -3.55 -36.39
C TRP A 55 2.02 -3.33 -36.11
N LEU A 56 1.38 -2.36 -36.79
CA LEU A 56 -0.03 -2.00 -36.56
C LEU A 56 -0.96 -3.22 -36.71
N ASN A 57 -0.81 -3.98 -37.80
CA ASN A 57 -1.68 -5.12 -38.10
C ASN A 57 -1.53 -6.23 -37.05
N GLN A 58 -0.28 -6.55 -36.67
CA GLN A 58 0.06 -7.55 -35.66
C GLN A 58 -0.54 -7.18 -34.29
N PHE A 59 -0.42 -5.91 -33.90
CA PHE A 59 -0.94 -5.46 -32.61
C PHE A 59 -2.47 -5.39 -32.60
N SER A 60 -3.07 -4.96 -33.70
CA SER A 60 -4.53 -4.90 -33.84
C SER A 60 -5.11 -6.31 -33.76
N LEU A 61 -4.57 -7.27 -34.51
CA LEU A 61 -4.98 -8.67 -34.43
C LEU A 61 -4.83 -9.24 -33.01
N ALA A 62 -3.68 -8.99 -32.35
CA ALA A 62 -3.43 -9.45 -31.00
C ALA A 62 -4.40 -8.91 -29.96
N VAL A 63 -4.75 -7.63 -30.05
CA VAL A 63 -5.71 -6.97 -29.16
C VAL A 63 -7.13 -7.50 -29.37
N LEU A 64 -7.55 -7.73 -30.62
CA LEU A 64 -8.84 -8.32 -30.93
C LEU A 64 -8.93 -9.77 -30.45
N CYS A 65 -7.89 -10.58 -30.67
CA CYS A 65 -7.81 -11.97 -30.18
C CYS A 65 -7.87 -12.03 -28.65
N ALA A 66 -7.17 -11.12 -27.96
CA ALA A 66 -7.21 -11.04 -26.51
C ALA A 66 -8.61 -10.61 -26.00
N THR A 67 -9.29 -9.73 -26.73
CA THR A 67 -10.65 -9.26 -26.42
C THR A 67 -11.66 -10.39 -26.58
N ASP A 68 -11.64 -11.13 -27.69
CA ASP A 68 -12.53 -12.28 -27.93
C ASP A 68 -12.35 -13.39 -26.87
N ARG A 69 -11.14 -13.50 -26.32
CA ARG A 69 -10.82 -14.41 -25.21
C ARG A 69 -11.18 -13.87 -23.82
N ASN A 70 -11.88 -12.74 -23.76
CA ASN A 70 -12.32 -12.08 -22.53
C ASN A 70 -11.17 -11.74 -21.56
N LEU A 71 -9.99 -11.36 -22.09
CA LEU A 71 -8.95 -10.80 -21.23
C LEU A 71 -9.39 -9.44 -20.70
N SER A 72 -8.98 -9.11 -19.47
CA SER A 72 -9.35 -7.83 -18.87
C SER A 72 -8.79 -6.65 -19.70
N PRO A 73 -9.55 -5.56 -19.89
CA PRO A 73 -9.07 -4.38 -20.63
C PRO A 73 -7.75 -3.82 -20.10
N ALA A 74 -7.54 -3.87 -18.77
CA ALA A 74 -6.31 -3.42 -18.15
C ALA A 74 -5.10 -4.30 -18.56
N SER A 75 -5.29 -5.61 -18.65
CA SER A 75 -4.25 -6.54 -19.13
C SER A 75 -3.90 -6.26 -20.58
N ILE A 76 -4.90 -6.08 -21.44
CA ILE A 76 -4.71 -5.76 -22.86
C ILE A 76 -3.93 -4.45 -23.02
N ASN A 77 -4.36 -3.38 -22.34
CA ASN A 77 -3.69 -2.09 -22.38
C ASN A 77 -2.24 -2.16 -21.89
N ASN A 78 -1.97 -2.85 -20.79
CA ASN A 78 -0.61 -2.99 -20.25
C ASN A 78 0.32 -3.75 -21.19
N MET A 79 -0.16 -4.83 -21.82
CA MET A 79 0.61 -5.57 -22.82
C MET A 79 0.90 -4.69 -24.05
N LEU A 80 -0.15 -4.08 -24.61
CA LEU A 80 -0.07 -3.23 -25.79
C LEU A 80 0.88 -2.05 -25.58
N SER A 81 0.73 -1.29 -24.49
CA SER A 81 1.54 -0.10 -24.26
C SER A 81 2.99 -0.41 -23.97
N THR A 82 3.25 -1.50 -23.25
CA THR A 82 4.61 -1.95 -22.94
C THR A 82 5.30 -2.44 -24.22
N LEU A 83 4.65 -3.30 -25.01
CA LEU A 83 5.24 -3.80 -26.25
C LEU A 83 5.48 -2.67 -27.24
N ASN A 84 4.52 -1.75 -27.42
CA ASN A 84 4.67 -0.64 -28.36
C ASN A 84 5.89 0.23 -28.05
N ALA A 85 6.06 0.61 -26.77
CA ALA A 85 7.21 1.39 -26.35
C ALA A 85 8.53 0.67 -26.65
N ARG A 86 8.61 -0.63 -26.33
CA ARG A 86 9.84 -1.42 -26.55
C ARG A 86 10.12 -1.70 -28.02
N PHE A 87 9.10 -1.95 -28.84
CA PHE A 87 9.25 -2.06 -30.29
C PHE A 87 9.78 -0.76 -30.87
N GLN A 88 9.23 0.39 -30.46
CA GLN A 88 9.73 1.68 -30.90
C GLN A 88 11.22 1.88 -30.56
N ASP A 89 11.64 1.54 -29.34
CA ASP A 89 13.05 1.66 -28.95
C ASP A 89 13.96 0.71 -29.74
N ILE A 90 13.52 -0.52 -29.98
CA ILE A 90 14.29 -1.53 -30.73
C ILE A 90 14.41 -1.11 -32.19
N PHE A 91 13.31 -0.71 -32.83
CA PHE A 91 13.31 -0.29 -34.24
C PHE A 91 14.16 0.96 -34.45
N ILE A 92 14.10 1.93 -33.53
CA ILE A 92 14.97 3.12 -33.59
C ILE A 92 16.44 2.72 -33.37
N SER A 93 16.73 1.86 -32.40
CA SER A 93 18.11 1.50 -32.06
C SER A 93 18.81 0.64 -33.12
N LEU A 94 18.03 -0.10 -33.91
CA LEU A 94 18.53 -1.02 -34.95
C LEU A 94 18.16 -0.56 -36.37
N GLU A 95 17.59 0.64 -36.51
CA GLU A 95 17.19 1.24 -37.79
C GLU A 95 16.27 0.34 -38.63
N LEU A 96 15.37 -0.40 -37.98
CA LEU A 96 14.40 -1.28 -38.64
C LEU A 96 13.23 -0.46 -39.18
N ASN A 97 12.76 -0.77 -40.39
CA ASN A 97 11.70 -0.01 -41.06
C ASN A 97 10.41 -0.81 -41.20
N GLN A 98 10.52 -2.12 -41.36
CA GLN A 98 9.38 -3.03 -41.53
C GLN A 98 9.39 -4.13 -40.47
N ILE A 99 8.24 -4.75 -40.24
CA ILE A 99 8.11 -5.81 -39.22
C ILE A 99 8.84 -7.08 -39.64
N GLU A 100 8.98 -7.32 -40.94
CA GLU A 100 9.73 -8.42 -41.54
C GLU A 100 11.24 -8.29 -41.29
N ASP A 101 11.74 -7.08 -41.04
CA ASP A 101 13.14 -6.84 -40.66
C ASP A 101 13.43 -7.35 -39.23
N LEU A 102 12.40 -7.50 -38.40
CA LEU A 102 12.55 -7.95 -37.02
C LEU A 102 12.77 -9.47 -36.97
N ASN A 103 13.92 -9.87 -36.45
CA ASN A 103 14.25 -11.28 -36.22
C ASN A 103 14.66 -11.54 -34.75
N TYR A 104 14.89 -12.81 -34.41
CA TYR A 104 15.21 -13.21 -33.05
C TYR A 104 16.56 -12.66 -32.53
N THR A 105 17.52 -12.33 -33.40
CA THR A 105 18.82 -11.78 -32.95
C THR A 105 18.65 -10.36 -32.46
N HIS A 106 17.79 -9.55 -33.09
CA HIS A 106 17.43 -8.21 -32.62
C HIS A 106 16.79 -8.24 -31.23
N ILE A 107 15.89 -9.20 -31.03
CA ILE A 107 15.26 -9.45 -29.74
C ILE A 107 16.30 -9.89 -28.71
N HIS A 108 17.25 -10.76 -29.09
CA HIS A 108 18.35 -11.14 -28.21
C HIS A 108 19.20 -9.93 -27.80
N LEU A 109 19.63 -9.07 -28.74
CA LEU A 109 20.42 -7.86 -28.45
C LEU A 109 19.72 -6.96 -27.42
N TYR A 110 18.40 -6.84 -27.54
CA TYR A 110 17.60 -6.12 -26.55
C TYR A 110 17.61 -6.82 -25.20
N ILE A 111 17.37 -8.13 -25.14
CA ILE A 111 17.26 -8.85 -23.87
C ILE A 111 18.61 -8.95 -23.15
N SER A 112 19.72 -9.10 -23.89
CA SER A 112 21.09 -9.11 -23.34
C SER A 112 21.55 -7.74 -22.86
N GLY A 113 20.81 -6.67 -23.18
CA GLY A 113 21.16 -5.31 -22.82
C GLY A 113 22.28 -4.71 -23.65
N GLU A 114 22.60 -5.31 -24.81
CA GLU A 114 23.57 -4.75 -25.75
C GLU A 114 23.04 -3.45 -26.37
N ILE A 115 21.73 -3.40 -26.63
CA ILE A 115 21.00 -2.19 -27.03
C ILE A 115 20.08 -1.67 -25.92
N CYS A 116 19.79 -0.38 -25.98
CA CYS A 116 18.99 0.35 -24.99
C CYS A 116 19.48 0.10 -23.55
N LYS A 117 20.79 0.25 -23.29
CA LYS A 117 21.46 -0.11 -22.02
C LYS A 117 20.83 0.47 -20.74
N HIS A 118 20.19 1.62 -20.86
CA HIS A 118 19.50 2.31 -19.75
C HIS A 118 18.21 1.60 -19.31
N HIS A 119 17.68 0.64 -20.07
CA HIS A 119 16.51 -0.13 -19.67
C HIS A 119 16.85 -1.16 -18.59
N SER A 120 15.97 -1.24 -17.59
CA SER A 120 16.07 -2.19 -16.48
C SER A 120 15.80 -3.63 -16.91
N ASP A 121 16.35 -4.59 -16.16
CA ASP A 121 16.06 -6.02 -16.36
C ASP A 121 14.57 -6.34 -16.27
N ARG A 122 13.82 -5.59 -15.44
CA ARG A 122 12.37 -5.71 -15.33
C ARG A 122 11.66 -5.35 -16.63
N GLN A 123 12.07 -4.26 -17.29
CA GLN A 123 11.50 -3.88 -18.58
C GLN A 123 11.76 -4.96 -19.64
N ARG A 124 12.98 -5.52 -19.66
CA ARG A 124 13.33 -6.62 -20.58
C ARG A 124 12.53 -7.89 -20.31
N GLN A 125 12.35 -8.26 -19.04
CA GLN A 125 11.54 -9.41 -18.64
C GLN A 125 10.04 -9.22 -18.97
N MET A 126 9.49 -8.02 -18.76
CA MET A 126 8.11 -7.69 -19.14
C MET A 126 7.91 -7.77 -20.65
N PHE A 127 8.87 -7.27 -21.43
CA PHE A 127 8.84 -7.35 -22.88
C PHE A 127 8.69 -8.79 -23.37
N ILE A 128 9.57 -9.71 -22.97
CA ILE A 128 9.50 -11.13 -23.38
C ILE A 128 8.18 -11.76 -22.95
N SER A 129 7.77 -11.53 -21.69
CA SER A 129 6.56 -12.13 -21.12
C SER A 129 5.32 -11.72 -21.89
N TYR A 130 5.20 -10.44 -22.23
CA TYR A 130 4.08 -9.93 -23.01
C TYR A 130 4.17 -10.31 -24.49
N TYR A 131 5.37 -10.35 -25.07
CA TYR A 131 5.57 -10.79 -26.45
C TYR A 131 5.08 -12.23 -26.62
N LYS A 132 5.55 -13.15 -25.77
CA LYS A 132 5.13 -14.55 -25.80
C LYS A 132 3.63 -14.70 -25.50
N SER A 133 3.08 -13.88 -24.61
CA SER A 133 1.64 -13.87 -24.35
C SER A 133 0.83 -13.41 -25.58
N PHE A 134 1.28 -12.37 -26.29
CA PHE A 134 0.68 -11.93 -27.55
C PHE A 134 0.73 -13.04 -28.59
N LEU A 135 1.92 -13.59 -28.85
CA LEU A 135 2.12 -14.65 -29.82
C LEU A 135 1.24 -15.86 -29.51
N PHE A 136 1.29 -16.37 -28.27
CA PHE A 136 0.47 -17.51 -27.85
C PHE A 136 -1.03 -17.24 -28.00
N ASN A 137 -1.49 -16.04 -27.65
CA ASN A 137 -2.91 -15.71 -27.74
C ASN A 137 -3.40 -15.67 -29.17
N VAL A 138 -2.63 -15.07 -30.08
CA VAL A 138 -2.97 -15.00 -31.51
C VAL A 138 -2.87 -16.38 -32.15
N SER A 139 -1.75 -17.10 -31.98
CA SER A 139 -1.57 -18.43 -32.59
C SER A 139 -2.67 -19.39 -32.16
N LYS A 140 -3.04 -19.40 -30.88
CA LYS A 140 -4.13 -20.24 -30.37
C LYS A 140 -5.50 -19.79 -30.91
N TRP A 141 -5.71 -18.48 -31.07
CA TRP A 141 -6.95 -17.96 -31.60
C TRP A 141 -7.11 -18.31 -33.08
N VAL A 142 -6.11 -18.03 -33.92
CA VAL A 142 -6.09 -18.38 -35.35
C VAL A 142 -6.36 -19.88 -35.53
N LYS A 143 -5.66 -20.74 -34.79
CA LYS A 143 -5.86 -22.21 -34.89
C LYS A 143 -7.27 -22.67 -34.53
N ASN A 144 -7.94 -21.99 -33.60
CA ASN A 144 -9.21 -22.45 -33.03
C ASN A 144 -10.44 -21.74 -33.59
N ARG A 145 -10.28 -20.55 -34.20
CA ARG A 145 -11.38 -19.66 -34.59
C ARG A 145 -11.42 -19.35 -36.08
N ILE A 146 -10.32 -19.56 -36.80
CA ILE A 146 -10.22 -19.27 -38.23
C ILE A 146 -10.21 -20.59 -39.00
N ASP A 147 -10.94 -20.61 -40.12
CA ASP A 147 -11.01 -21.76 -41.02
C ASP A 147 -9.66 -22.04 -41.67
N LEU A 148 -9.39 -23.32 -41.98
CA LEU A 148 -8.09 -23.79 -42.49
C LEU A 148 -7.60 -23.00 -43.70
N GLU A 149 -8.51 -22.57 -44.58
CA GLU A 149 -8.19 -21.79 -45.79
C GLU A 149 -7.69 -20.37 -45.48
N GLN A 150 -8.12 -19.77 -44.37
CA GLN A 150 -7.72 -18.42 -43.96
C GLN A 150 -6.58 -18.42 -42.92
N GLN A 151 -6.25 -19.58 -42.33
CA GLN A 151 -5.21 -19.66 -41.30
C GLN A 151 -3.85 -19.21 -41.83
N GLU A 152 -3.48 -19.56 -43.06
CA GLU A 152 -2.21 -19.14 -43.66
C GLU A 152 -2.11 -17.61 -43.76
N TYR A 153 -3.20 -16.98 -44.16
CA TYR A 153 -3.29 -15.54 -44.26
C TYR A 153 -3.13 -14.86 -42.89
N PHE A 154 -3.89 -15.26 -41.86
CA PHE A 154 -3.77 -14.64 -40.53
C PHE A 154 -2.43 -14.96 -39.83
N THR A 155 -1.79 -16.07 -40.20
CA THR A 155 -0.46 -16.44 -39.69
C THR A 155 0.61 -15.44 -40.13
N SER A 156 0.44 -14.76 -41.27
CA SER A 156 1.35 -13.68 -41.72
C SER A 156 1.41 -12.48 -40.76
N PHE A 157 0.36 -12.28 -39.95
CA PHE A 157 0.30 -11.22 -38.94
C PHE A 157 0.73 -11.68 -37.55
N LEU A 158 1.35 -12.86 -37.42
CA LEU A 158 1.99 -13.26 -36.17
C LEU A 158 3.27 -12.47 -35.96
N LEU A 159 3.58 -12.20 -34.69
CA LEU A 159 4.89 -11.70 -34.34
C LEU A 159 5.96 -12.79 -34.58
N PRO A 160 7.18 -12.43 -35.01
CA PRO A 160 8.27 -13.39 -35.21
C PRO A 160 8.50 -14.30 -34.00
N GLU A 161 8.42 -15.62 -34.20
CA GLU A 161 8.74 -16.55 -33.13
C GLU A 161 10.25 -16.60 -32.88
N PHE A 162 10.64 -16.78 -31.61
CA PHE A 162 12.02 -16.96 -31.21
C PHE A 162 12.19 -18.16 -30.27
N PRO A 163 13.34 -18.87 -30.33
CA PRO A 163 13.52 -20.18 -29.70
C PRO A 163 13.82 -20.12 -28.19
N PHE A 164 13.81 -18.93 -27.59
CA PHE A 164 14.16 -18.72 -26.19
C PHE A 164 12.98 -18.23 -25.35
N ASP A 165 13.00 -18.58 -24.06
CA ASP A 165 12.09 -18.15 -23.01
C ASP A 165 12.83 -17.21 -22.03
N ASN A 166 12.07 -16.55 -21.16
CA ASN A 166 12.57 -15.81 -20.02
C ASN A 166 13.55 -16.60 -19.13
N ARG A 167 13.53 -17.94 -19.20
CA ARG A 167 14.41 -18.82 -18.41
C ARG A 167 15.83 -18.89 -18.98
N ASP A 168 15.98 -18.64 -20.27
CA ASP A 168 17.27 -18.71 -20.96
C ASP A 168 18.12 -17.45 -20.72
N TYR A 169 17.53 -16.42 -20.13
CA TYR A 169 18.21 -15.17 -19.82
C TYR A 169 18.32 -14.92 -18.32
N LYS A 170 19.50 -14.48 -17.89
CA LYS A 170 19.75 -14.05 -16.51
C LYS A 170 18.85 -12.88 -16.09
N SER A 171 18.33 -12.08 -17.02
CA SER A 171 17.52 -10.89 -16.74
C SER A 171 16.28 -11.19 -15.88
N ARG A 172 15.57 -12.32 -16.08
CA ARG A 172 14.47 -12.72 -15.19
C ARG A 172 14.98 -13.11 -13.80
N GLY A 173 16.01 -13.95 -13.73
CA GLY A 173 16.62 -14.37 -12.48
C GLY A 173 17.13 -13.18 -11.67
N LEU A 174 17.81 -12.25 -12.32
CA LEU A 174 18.33 -11.00 -11.76
C LEU A 174 17.20 -10.05 -11.34
N ALA A 175 16.18 -9.84 -12.17
CA ALA A 175 15.04 -8.98 -11.82
C ALA A 175 14.24 -9.54 -10.63
N VAL A 176 13.99 -10.86 -10.60
CA VAL A 176 13.29 -11.51 -9.50
C VAL A 176 14.14 -11.48 -8.23
N THR A 177 15.42 -11.87 -8.31
CA THR A 177 16.35 -11.89 -7.17
C THR A 177 16.60 -10.49 -6.63
N SER A 178 16.79 -9.49 -7.50
CA SER A 178 16.96 -8.08 -7.11
C SER A 178 15.70 -7.53 -6.44
N ALA A 179 14.52 -7.77 -7.01
CA ALA A 179 13.26 -7.34 -6.38
C ALA A 179 12.99 -8.06 -5.05
N GLN A 180 13.36 -9.34 -4.95
CA GLN A 180 13.29 -10.13 -3.72
C GLN A 180 14.25 -9.58 -2.66
N LYS A 181 15.54 -9.44 -2.99
CA LYS A 181 16.58 -8.89 -2.12
C LYS A 181 16.20 -7.49 -1.63
N LYS A 182 15.81 -6.59 -2.53
CA LYS A 182 15.35 -5.23 -2.20
C LYS A 182 14.20 -5.26 -1.19
N ARG A 183 13.14 -6.04 -1.44
CA ARG A 183 12.01 -6.16 -0.50
C ARG A 183 12.43 -6.72 0.86
N LYS A 184 13.34 -7.70 0.87
CA LYS A 184 13.84 -8.31 2.09
C LYS A 184 14.64 -7.31 2.91
N ASP A 185 15.56 -6.59 2.28
CA ASP A 185 16.39 -5.57 2.91
C ASP A 185 15.52 -4.42 3.46
N GLU A 186 14.57 -3.91 2.67
CA GLU A 186 13.60 -2.90 3.11
C GLU A 186 12.73 -3.41 4.28
N SER A 187 12.21 -4.64 4.20
CA SER A 187 11.35 -5.18 5.26
C SER A 187 12.12 -5.41 6.56
N SER A 188 13.39 -5.78 6.47
CA SER A 188 14.27 -5.98 7.63
C SER A 188 14.60 -4.66 8.33
N ALA A 189 14.65 -3.55 7.58
CA ALA A 189 14.82 -2.21 8.15
C ALA A 189 13.55 -1.72 8.86
N VAL A 190 12.36 -2.03 8.31
CA VAL A 190 11.08 -1.55 8.86
C VAL A 190 10.57 -2.40 10.03
N ALA A 191 10.70 -3.72 9.97
CA ALA A 191 10.16 -4.66 10.97
C ALA A 191 10.51 -4.33 12.45
N PRO A 192 11.75 -3.93 12.80
CA PRO A 192 12.08 -3.58 14.19
C PRO A 192 11.52 -2.22 14.62
N LEU A 193 11.18 -1.34 13.67
CA LEU A 193 10.69 0.03 13.93
C LEU A 193 9.17 0.12 13.91
N LEU A 194 8.46 -0.98 13.64
CA LEU A 194 7.01 -0.98 13.49
C LEU A 194 6.24 -0.39 14.70
N PRO A 195 6.63 -0.64 15.97
CA PRO A 195 6.01 0.04 17.11
C PRO A 195 6.23 1.56 17.10
N SER A 196 7.46 2.01 16.83
CA SER A 196 7.80 3.44 16.78
C SER A 196 7.08 4.16 15.64
N ILE A 197 6.98 3.52 14.46
CA ILE A 197 6.24 4.04 13.31
C ILE A 197 4.76 4.22 13.68
N ARG A 198 4.14 3.27 14.37
CA ARG A 198 2.75 3.39 14.83
C ARG A 198 2.58 4.57 15.79
N ALA A 199 3.41 4.65 16.82
CA ALA A 199 3.33 5.74 17.79
C ALA A 199 3.45 7.11 17.13
N GLU A 200 4.43 7.28 16.24
CA GLU A 200 4.64 8.52 15.49
C GLU A 200 3.45 8.85 14.56
N CYS A 201 2.86 7.85 13.90
CA CYS A 201 1.66 8.06 13.08
C CYS A 201 0.46 8.53 13.92
N HIS A 202 0.29 8.00 15.13
CA HIS A 202 -0.77 8.42 16.07
C HIS A 202 -0.54 9.84 16.59
N LEU A 203 0.69 10.21 16.95
CA LEU A 203 1.05 11.59 17.34
C LEU A 203 0.75 12.59 16.21
N ARG A 204 1.12 12.25 14.97
CA ARG A 204 0.84 13.08 13.81
C ARG A 204 -0.66 13.22 13.53
N TRP A 205 -1.41 12.15 13.74
CA TRP A 205 -2.87 12.20 13.67
C TRP A 205 -3.44 13.17 14.71
N ASN A 206 -2.98 13.09 15.96
CA ASN A 206 -3.41 13.99 17.03
C ASN A 206 -3.14 15.46 16.70
N GLN A 207 -1.96 15.78 16.14
CA GLN A 207 -1.63 17.13 15.69
C GLN A 207 -2.60 17.66 14.63
N VAL A 208 -2.94 16.85 13.61
CA VAL A 208 -3.89 17.27 12.56
C VAL A 208 -5.32 17.37 13.11
N LYS A 209 -5.71 16.46 14.01
CA LYS A 209 -7.02 16.48 14.70
C LYS A 209 -7.16 17.77 15.52
N ARG A 210 -6.19 18.10 16.36
CA ARG A 210 -6.16 19.34 17.15
C ARG A 210 -6.22 20.57 16.26
N LEU A 211 -5.41 20.62 15.20
CA LEU A 211 -5.44 21.75 14.25
C LEU A 211 -6.86 21.96 13.67
N ARG A 212 -7.56 20.88 13.30
CA ARG A 212 -8.94 20.95 12.78
C ARG A 212 -9.93 21.42 13.84
N GLU A 213 -9.84 20.91 15.06
CA GLU A 213 -10.72 21.28 16.18
C GLU A 213 -10.56 22.77 16.53
N ILE A 214 -9.33 23.25 16.69
CA ILE A 214 -9.01 24.66 16.94
C ILE A 214 -9.51 25.54 15.80
N THR A 215 -9.25 25.15 14.54
CA THR A 215 -9.72 25.92 13.38
C THR A 215 -11.25 26.02 13.36
N ASN A 216 -11.96 24.93 13.67
CA ASN A 216 -13.42 24.93 13.76
C ASN A 216 -13.94 25.80 14.91
N GLU A 217 -13.26 25.83 16.05
CA GLU A 217 -13.59 26.72 17.16
C GLU A 217 -13.43 28.19 16.77
N VAL A 218 -12.31 28.54 16.11
CA VAL A 218 -12.05 29.90 15.62
C VAL A 218 -13.11 30.30 14.58
N ILE A 219 -13.47 29.41 13.65
CA ILE A 219 -14.53 29.66 12.65
C ILE A 219 -15.86 29.96 13.35
N LYS A 220 -16.26 29.12 14.33
CA LYS A 220 -17.48 29.33 15.10
C LYS A 220 -17.47 30.67 15.84
N LYS A 221 -16.33 31.04 16.44
CA LYS A 221 -16.16 32.32 17.13
C LYS A 221 -16.35 33.49 16.17
N VAL A 222 -15.63 33.49 15.05
CA VAL A 222 -15.73 34.54 14.02
C VAL A 222 -17.15 34.67 13.48
N GLN A 223 -17.83 33.54 13.23
CA GLN A 223 -19.21 33.53 12.75
C GLN A 223 -20.22 34.01 13.80
N ASN A 224 -20.12 33.57 15.06
CA ASN A 224 -21.05 33.92 16.12
C ASN A 224 -20.90 35.38 16.58
N GLU A 225 -19.66 35.88 16.61
CA GLU A 225 -19.34 37.24 17.04
C GLU A 225 -19.27 38.24 15.87
N ASN A 226 -19.51 37.79 14.62
CA ASN A 226 -19.38 38.58 13.39
C ASN A 226 -18.05 39.35 13.30
N LEU A 227 -16.95 38.67 13.64
CA LEU A 227 -15.62 39.27 13.60
C LEU A 227 -15.13 39.43 12.15
N PRO A 228 -14.36 40.49 11.84
CA PRO A 228 -13.80 40.65 10.50
C PRO A 228 -12.76 39.57 10.22
N LEU A 229 -12.60 39.26 8.93
CA LEU A 229 -11.52 38.44 8.40
C LEU A 229 -10.55 39.34 7.62
N PRO A 230 -9.23 39.09 7.62
CA PRO A 230 -8.51 38.01 8.32
C PRO A 230 -8.61 38.07 9.85
N PHE A 231 -8.60 36.91 10.53
CA PHE A 231 -8.64 36.83 11.99
C PHE A 231 -7.45 36.05 12.56
N SER A 232 -6.65 36.69 13.41
CA SER A 232 -5.39 36.14 13.91
C SER A 232 -5.56 35.37 15.22
N PHE A 233 -4.98 34.18 15.28
CA PHE A 233 -4.98 33.32 16.46
C PHE A 233 -3.67 32.53 16.55
N ASN A 234 -3.37 32.04 17.74
CA ASN A 234 -2.27 31.11 17.95
C ASN A 234 -2.67 30.05 18.97
N TYR A 235 -1.95 28.94 18.99
CA TYR A 235 -2.11 27.94 20.03
C TYR A 235 -0.77 27.29 20.39
N GLU A 236 -0.70 26.77 21.60
CA GLU A 236 0.43 25.98 22.10
C GLU A 236 0.20 24.51 21.75
N GLU A 237 1.19 23.89 21.11
CA GLU A 237 1.18 22.45 20.86
C GLU A 237 1.66 21.68 22.09
N SER A 238 1.32 20.39 22.15
CA SER A 238 1.78 19.44 23.17
C SER A 238 3.30 19.44 23.38
N GLU A 239 3.75 18.82 24.48
CA GLU A 239 5.17 18.59 24.79
C GLU A 239 5.95 17.87 23.67
N HIS A 240 5.26 17.20 22.75
CA HIS A 240 5.87 16.48 21.64
C HIS A 240 6.45 17.42 20.57
N LEU A 241 5.73 18.50 20.21
CA LEU A 241 6.26 19.54 19.34
C LEU A 241 6.86 20.69 20.14
N ASN A 242 6.22 21.05 21.25
CA ASN A 242 6.64 22.08 22.20
C ASN A 242 6.85 23.47 21.54
N GLU A 243 5.94 23.82 20.64
CA GLU A 243 5.95 25.07 19.90
C GLU A 243 4.61 25.80 20.02
N ARG A 244 4.65 27.13 19.98
CA ARG A 244 3.48 27.97 19.73
C ARG A 244 3.38 28.26 18.24
N LEU A 245 2.22 27.97 17.66
CA LEU A 245 1.97 28.11 16.23
C LEU A 245 1.02 29.28 15.97
N TYR A 246 1.42 30.20 15.07
CA TYR A 246 0.67 31.42 14.75
C TYR A 246 0.01 31.31 13.39
N PHE A 247 -1.29 31.63 13.34
CA PHE A 247 -2.11 31.52 12.15
C PHE A 247 -3.04 32.72 11.96
N THR A 248 -3.49 32.87 10.72
CA THR A 248 -4.57 33.79 10.35
C THR A 248 -5.66 33.03 9.62
N LEU A 249 -6.89 33.08 10.14
CA LEU A 249 -8.07 32.55 9.48
C LEU A 249 -8.49 33.50 8.37
N ASN A 250 -8.76 32.93 7.19
CA ASN A 250 -9.18 33.63 5.99
C ASN A 250 -10.36 32.89 5.33
N LYS A 251 -10.98 33.53 4.35
CA LYS A 251 -12.06 32.96 3.54
C LYS A 251 -11.81 33.23 2.06
N ASN A 252 -11.94 32.21 1.23
CA ASN A 252 -11.72 32.32 -0.21
C ASN A 252 -12.99 32.80 -0.95
N LEU A 253 -12.90 32.95 -2.28
CA LEU A 253 -14.01 33.40 -3.14
C LEU A 253 -15.21 32.43 -3.14
N ASP A 254 -14.97 31.15 -2.86
CA ASP A 254 -16.01 30.12 -2.77
C ASP A 254 -16.63 30.04 -1.37
N ASN A 255 -16.35 31.03 -0.51
CA ASN A 255 -16.76 31.06 0.89
C ASN A 255 -16.20 29.93 1.77
N GLU A 256 -15.14 29.25 1.34
CA GLU A 256 -14.45 28.23 2.14
C GLU A 256 -13.40 28.88 3.04
N PHE A 257 -13.34 28.43 4.29
CA PHE A 257 -12.33 28.86 5.23
C PHE A 257 -10.99 28.15 4.99
N TYR A 258 -9.91 28.89 5.16
CA TYR A 258 -8.55 28.36 5.19
C TYR A 258 -7.70 29.14 6.18
N ILE A 259 -6.61 28.55 6.64
CA ILE A 259 -5.66 29.22 7.53
C ILE A 259 -4.37 29.54 6.76
N GLU A 260 -3.77 30.68 7.07
CA GLU A 260 -2.42 31.06 6.67
C GLU A 260 -1.49 30.85 7.87
N PHE A 261 -0.43 30.07 7.70
CA PHE A 261 0.61 29.92 8.72
C PHE A 261 1.57 31.11 8.66
N ILE A 262 1.83 31.72 9.82
CA ILE A 262 2.65 32.92 9.96
C ILE A 262 4.04 32.58 10.46
N GLU A 263 4.13 31.98 11.64
CA GLU A 263 5.39 31.56 12.26
C GLU A 263 5.15 30.50 13.33
N SER A 264 6.22 29.85 13.76
CA SER A 264 6.25 28.98 14.93
C SER A 264 7.38 29.41 15.86
N LYS A 265 7.15 29.32 17.17
CA LYS A 265 8.13 29.66 18.20
C LYS A 265 8.27 28.53 19.20
N ASN A 266 9.50 28.13 19.50
CA ASN A 266 9.76 27.14 20.54
C ASN A 266 9.35 27.69 21.91
N LEU A 267 8.66 26.88 22.72
CA LEU A 267 8.17 27.31 24.03
C LEU A 267 9.27 27.41 25.10
N LEU A 268 10.43 26.75 24.91
CA LEU A 268 11.53 26.76 25.87
C LEU A 268 12.36 28.03 25.79
N ASP A 269 12.74 28.45 24.57
CA ASP A 269 13.70 29.53 24.35
C ASP A 269 13.18 30.67 23.45
N GLY A 270 11.98 30.53 22.89
CA GLY A 270 11.38 31.51 21.98
C GLY A 270 12.03 31.59 20.59
N SER A 271 12.94 30.66 20.26
CA SER A 271 13.56 30.58 18.94
C SER A 271 12.56 30.17 17.85
N GLN A 272 12.96 30.32 16.59
CA GLN A 272 12.12 29.90 15.46
C GLN A 272 11.91 28.38 15.49
N GLY A 273 10.64 27.97 15.53
CA GLY A 273 10.25 26.56 15.48
C GLY A 273 10.25 25.96 14.08
N ASP A 274 10.14 24.64 14.00
CA ASP A 274 10.05 23.88 12.75
C ASP A 274 8.61 23.87 12.19
N GLY A 275 7.61 23.95 13.07
CA GLY A 275 6.19 23.84 12.75
C GLY A 275 5.72 22.40 12.56
N LEU A 276 4.53 22.21 12.00
CA LEU A 276 3.96 20.88 11.82
C LEU A 276 4.70 20.09 10.73
N TRP A 277 4.83 18.78 10.92
CA TRP A 277 5.61 17.87 10.06
C TRP A 277 5.25 17.95 8.56
N PHE A 278 4.01 18.28 8.20
CA PHE A 278 3.58 18.37 6.79
C PHE A 278 3.86 19.74 6.15
N PHE A 279 4.34 20.72 6.91
CA PHE A 279 4.63 22.06 6.38
C PHE A 279 5.68 22.03 5.29
N GLU A 280 6.67 21.15 5.35
CA GLU A 280 7.67 21.03 4.29
C GLU A 280 7.07 20.59 2.96
N ILE A 281 6.08 19.70 2.97
CA ILE A 281 5.36 19.25 1.76
C ILE A 281 4.60 20.42 1.13
N LEU A 282 3.93 21.21 1.97
CA LEU A 282 3.13 22.36 1.55
C LEU A 282 4.00 23.54 1.09
N LYS A 283 5.09 23.86 1.79
CA LYS A 283 6.11 24.85 1.39
C LYS A 283 6.70 24.48 0.03
N ASN A 284 6.93 23.19 -0.20
CA ASN A 284 7.35 22.66 -1.49
C ASN A 284 6.18 22.42 -2.47
N ARG A 285 4.92 22.73 -2.13
CA ARG A 285 3.78 22.65 -3.08
C ARG A 285 3.65 21.29 -3.77
N LEU A 286 3.93 20.19 -3.07
CA LEU A 286 4.01 18.85 -3.66
C LEU A 286 2.67 18.08 -3.64
N LEU A 287 1.58 18.72 -3.19
CA LEU A 287 0.27 18.10 -3.19
C LEU A 287 -0.35 18.03 -4.59
N GLY A 288 -1.14 16.97 -4.84
CA GLY A 288 -1.82 16.77 -6.10
C GLY A 288 -0.88 16.56 -7.29
N ALA A 289 -1.36 16.88 -8.49
CA ALA A 289 -0.58 16.80 -9.72
C ALA A 289 0.36 18.02 -9.87
N TRP A 290 1.20 18.27 -8.86
CA TRP A 290 1.98 19.50 -8.68
C TRP A 290 2.86 19.89 -9.88
N SER A 291 3.42 18.90 -10.58
CA SER A 291 4.31 19.13 -11.73
C SER A 291 3.56 19.69 -12.96
N ASN A 292 2.24 19.49 -13.10
CA ASN A 292 1.50 19.92 -14.29
C ASN A 292 1.52 21.44 -14.51
N LEU A 293 1.58 22.20 -13.41
CA LEU A 293 1.56 23.67 -13.42
C LEU A 293 2.92 24.27 -13.02
N ALA A 294 3.93 23.43 -12.82
CA ALA A 294 5.26 23.85 -12.38
C ALA A 294 6.16 24.22 -13.57
N SER A 295 6.97 25.27 -13.41
CA SER A 295 8.06 25.59 -14.33
C SER A 295 9.11 24.46 -14.33
N ASN A 296 9.92 24.35 -15.40
CA ASN A 296 10.96 23.33 -15.48
C ASN A 296 11.95 23.41 -14.30
N LYS A 297 12.35 24.62 -13.90
CA LYS A 297 13.20 24.83 -12.72
C LYS A 297 12.54 24.28 -11.44
N ARG A 298 11.26 24.61 -11.22
CA ARG A 298 10.51 24.11 -10.06
C ARG A 298 10.36 22.59 -10.09
N LYS A 299 10.16 21.99 -11.28
CA LYS A 299 10.12 20.53 -11.42
C LYS A 299 11.42 19.89 -10.96
N THR A 300 12.58 20.40 -11.40
CA THR A 300 13.88 19.90 -10.96
C THR A 300 14.07 20.02 -9.44
N GLU A 301 13.72 21.16 -8.84
CA GLU A 301 13.78 21.36 -7.39
C GLU A 301 12.87 20.37 -6.64
N GLY A 302 11.66 20.11 -7.15
CA GLY A 302 10.69 19.22 -6.52
C GLY A 302 11.09 17.76 -6.64
N ILE A 303 11.62 17.36 -7.79
CA ILE A 303 12.20 16.03 -8.02
C ILE A 303 13.37 15.81 -7.06
N SER A 304 14.30 16.76 -6.96
CA SER A 304 15.44 16.67 -6.04
C SER A 304 15.01 16.57 -4.58
N PHE A 305 13.98 17.33 -4.17
CA PHE A 305 13.41 17.22 -2.83
C PHE A 305 12.79 15.84 -2.58
N LEU A 306 12.00 15.32 -3.52
CA LEU A 306 11.37 14.01 -3.41
C LEU A 306 12.42 12.87 -3.36
N GLU A 307 13.45 12.94 -4.19
CA GLU A 307 14.55 11.97 -4.22
C GLU A 307 15.36 11.99 -2.93
N LYS A 308 15.59 13.17 -2.33
CA LYS A 308 16.24 13.29 -1.00
C LYS A 308 15.46 12.52 0.07
N TRP A 309 14.14 12.50 -0.03
CA TRP A 309 13.26 11.73 0.86
C TRP A 309 13.02 10.28 0.41
N GLY A 310 13.75 9.82 -0.61
CA GLY A 310 13.76 8.44 -1.09
C GLY A 310 12.69 8.11 -2.13
N HIS A 311 11.93 9.10 -2.63
CA HIS A 311 10.86 8.86 -3.59
C HIS A 311 11.44 8.54 -4.97
N ASP A 312 10.92 7.48 -5.59
CA ASP A 312 11.22 7.11 -6.97
C ASP A 312 10.38 7.98 -7.92
N THR A 313 11.00 9.06 -8.40
CA THR A 313 10.39 10.07 -9.29
C THR A 313 10.25 9.57 -10.72
N GLU A 314 10.99 8.52 -11.11
CA GLU A 314 10.83 7.84 -12.41
C GLU A 314 9.54 7.03 -12.43
N GLU A 315 9.23 6.31 -11.35
CA GLU A 315 7.97 5.55 -11.23
C GLU A 315 6.76 6.45 -10.94
N ASN A 316 6.91 7.44 -10.04
CA ASN A 316 5.81 8.33 -9.67
C ASN A 316 6.30 9.69 -9.17
N ILE A 317 6.25 10.69 -10.05
CA ILE A 317 6.55 12.09 -9.74
C ILE A 317 5.51 12.76 -8.80
N HIS A 318 4.35 12.15 -8.57
CA HIS A 318 3.27 12.69 -7.74
C HIS A 318 2.91 11.78 -6.54
N PRO A 319 3.80 11.65 -5.54
CA PRO A 319 3.58 10.72 -4.43
C PRO A 319 2.36 11.06 -3.57
N PHE A 320 2.01 12.34 -3.47
CA PHE A 320 0.90 12.87 -2.65
C PHE A 320 -0.35 13.22 -3.47
N GLN A 321 -0.51 12.62 -4.66
CA GLN A 321 -1.71 12.84 -5.49
C GLN A 321 -2.85 11.91 -5.06
N SER A 322 -3.86 12.49 -4.44
CA SER A 322 -5.17 11.84 -4.27
C SER A 322 -5.97 11.87 -5.58
N ARG A 323 -6.76 10.81 -5.80
CA ARG A 323 -7.76 10.71 -6.88
C ARG A 323 -9.20 10.83 -6.36
N ASN A 324 -9.38 11.10 -5.07
CA ASN A 324 -10.68 11.31 -4.45
C ASN A 324 -10.80 12.79 -4.05
N PRO A 325 -11.81 13.52 -4.56
CA PRO A 325 -12.03 14.92 -4.21
C PRO A 325 -12.23 15.11 -2.71
N GLY A 326 -11.61 16.12 -2.12
CA GLY A 326 -11.73 16.43 -0.69
C GLY A 326 -10.85 15.59 0.23
N VAL A 327 -10.01 14.70 -0.31
CA VAL A 327 -9.04 13.92 0.45
C VAL A 327 -7.64 14.32 0.00
N LEU A 328 -6.82 14.88 0.88
CA LEU A 328 -5.45 15.36 0.59
C LEU A 328 -5.37 16.41 -0.54
N THR A 329 -6.47 17.10 -0.83
CA THR A 329 -6.56 18.13 -1.88
C THR A 329 -6.87 19.50 -1.28
N GLN A 330 -6.05 20.51 -1.54
CA GLN A 330 -6.23 21.87 -0.98
C GLN A 330 -7.39 22.68 -1.61
N GLY A 331 -8.01 22.16 -2.67
CA GLY A 331 -8.98 22.91 -3.48
C GLY A 331 -8.31 23.71 -4.60
N PHE A 332 -9.04 23.98 -5.68
CA PHE A 332 -8.48 24.63 -6.88
C PHE A 332 -8.02 26.06 -6.60
N ILE A 333 -8.87 26.86 -5.95
CA ILE A 333 -8.59 28.28 -5.65
C ILE A 333 -7.35 28.38 -4.76
N LEU A 334 -7.32 27.63 -3.66
CA LEU A 334 -6.21 27.71 -2.71
C LEU A 334 -4.89 27.25 -3.33
N THR A 335 -4.94 26.16 -4.10
CA THR A 335 -3.77 25.65 -4.85
C THR A 335 -3.23 26.71 -5.81
N ARG A 336 -4.12 27.43 -6.50
CA ARG A 336 -3.74 28.50 -7.42
C ARG A 336 -3.19 29.71 -6.68
N SER A 337 -3.82 30.14 -5.58
CA SER A 337 -3.32 31.24 -4.74
C SER A 337 -1.93 30.94 -4.16
N GLN A 338 -1.71 29.70 -3.71
CA GLN A 338 -0.42 29.21 -3.22
C GLN A 338 0.67 29.27 -4.31
N GLN A 339 0.31 29.07 -5.59
CA GLN A 339 1.27 29.17 -6.69
C GLN A 339 1.78 30.61 -6.90
N TYR A 340 0.89 31.60 -6.82
CA TYR A 340 1.26 33.01 -6.98
C TYR A 340 1.95 33.60 -5.74
N ASN A 341 1.56 33.15 -4.54
CA ASN A 341 2.13 33.63 -3.27
C ASN A 341 3.28 32.75 -2.78
N GLY A 342 4.39 32.82 -3.53
CA GLY A 342 5.75 32.35 -3.20
C GLY A 342 6.00 31.82 -1.79
N SER A 343 5.95 32.77 -0.86
CA SER A 343 6.44 32.68 0.52
C SER A 343 5.39 32.33 1.56
N ARG A 344 4.10 32.39 1.22
CA ARG A 344 3.00 32.19 2.17
C ARG A 344 2.61 30.72 2.22
N LEU A 345 2.05 30.28 3.34
CA LEU A 345 1.65 28.88 3.53
C LEU A 345 0.16 28.81 3.85
N PHE A 346 -0.64 28.54 2.83
CA PHE A 346 -2.08 28.36 2.99
C PHE A 346 -2.45 26.90 3.22
N ILE A 347 -3.39 26.67 4.12
CA ILE A 347 -3.79 25.34 4.57
C ILE A 347 -5.32 25.28 4.64
N ASN A 348 -5.91 24.47 3.77
CA ASN A 348 -7.23 23.90 3.96
C ASN A 348 -7.09 22.66 4.85
N VAL A 349 -7.60 22.77 6.08
CA VAL A 349 -7.37 21.77 7.14
C VAL A 349 -8.22 20.51 6.91
N GLU A 350 -9.46 20.66 6.41
CA GLU A 350 -10.42 19.56 6.30
C GLU A 350 -9.90 18.41 5.42
N PRO A 351 -9.37 18.65 4.21
CA PRO A 351 -8.86 17.57 3.36
C PRO A 351 -7.63 16.86 3.93
N LEU A 352 -6.81 17.55 4.74
CA LEU A 352 -5.67 16.95 5.44
C LEU A 352 -6.14 16.08 6.61
N TYR A 353 -7.13 16.56 7.36
CA TYR A 353 -7.77 15.81 8.44
C TYR A 353 -8.37 14.50 7.93
N ILE A 354 -9.20 14.55 6.88
CA ILE A 354 -9.81 13.34 6.29
C ILE A 354 -8.75 12.37 5.76
N ALA A 355 -7.66 12.89 5.15
CA ALA A 355 -6.55 12.07 4.70
C ALA A 355 -5.84 11.35 5.86
N CYS A 356 -5.49 12.06 6.93
CA CYS A 356 -4.82 11.46 8.08
C CYS A 356 -5.73 10.47 8.82
N MET A 357 -7.03 10.78 8.93
CA MET A 357 -8.04 9.91 9.55
C MET A 357 -8.12 8.55 8.85
N PHE A 358 -8.20 8.53 7.51
CA PHE A 358 -8.19 7.28 6.76
C PHE A 358 -6.82 6.59 6.76
N ALA A 359 -5.73 7.36 6.73
CA ALA A 359 -4.38 6.82 6.75
C ALA A 359 -4.09 6.06 8.06
N ILE A 360 -4.39 6.67 9.22
CA ILE A 360 -4.14 6.04 10.53
C ILE A 360 -4.98 4.77 10.70
N PHE A 361 -6.26 4.80 10.30
CA PHE A 361 -7.13 3.63 10.36
C PHE A 361 -6.64 2.48 9.48
N ALA A 362 -6.18 2.78 8.27
CA ALA A 362 -5.59 1.76 7.39
C ALA A 362 -4.26 1.22 7.93
N MET A 363 -3.42 2.08 8.52
CA MET A 363 -2.16 1.70 9.18
C MET A 363 -2.40 0.74 10.34
N ASP A 364 -3.40 1.01 11.19
CA ASP A 364 -3.74 0.15 12.32
C ASP A 364 -4.22 -1.22 11.83
N ILE A 365 -5.22 -1.27 10.93
CA ILE A 365 -5.70 -2.55 10.38
C ILE A 365 -4.55 -3.35 9.77
N GLN A 366 -3.70 -2.70 8.98
CA GLN A 366 -2.61 -3.36 8.30
C GLN A 366 -1.52 -3.85 9.25
N SER A 367 -1.19 -3.08 10.28
CA SER A 367 -0.15 -3.43 11.24
C SER A 367 -0.59 -4.54 12.21
N TYR A 368 -1.89 -4.64 12.53
CA TYR A 368 -2.41 -5.68 13.42
C TYR A 368 -2.76 -7.00 12.73
N SER A 369 -3.17 -6.96 11.45
CA SER A 369 -3.61 -8.17 10.74
C SER A 369 -2.76 -8.53 9.52
N GLY A 370 -1.87 -7.64 9.09
CA GLY A 370 -1.16 -7.79 7.83
C GLY A 370 -2.05 -7.71 6.60
N ALA A 371 -3.32 -7.28 6.69
CA ALA A 371 -4.26 -7.20 5.57
C ALA A 371 -3.68 -6.45 4.35
N ARG A 372 -4.05 -6.88 3.13
CA ARG A 372 -3.68 -6.15 1.90
C ARG A 372 -4.52 -4.89 1.77
N ILE A 373 -3.99 -3.89 1.08
CA ILE A 373 -4.72 -2.63 0.79
C ILE A 373 -6.11 -2.86 0.16
N ASN A 374 -6.24 -3.83 -0.75
CA ASN A 374 -7.53 -4.16 -1.38
C ASN A 374 -8.46 -4.98 -0.46
N GLU A 375 -7.97 -5.50 0.65
CA GLU A 375 -8.76 -6.14 1.71
C GLU A 375 -9.24 -5.05 2.68
N ILE A 376 -8.35 -4.13 3.08
CA ILE A 376 -8.65 -2.96 3.92
C ILE A 376 -9.76 -2.08 3.32
N LEU A 377 -9.71 -1.83 2.01
CA LEU A 377 -10.72 -1.04 1.31
C LEU A 377 -12.12 -1.69 1.29
N GLN A 378 -12.27 -2.97 1.66
CA GLN A 378 -13.58 -3.63 1.70
C GLN A 378 -14.37 -3.33 2.99
N VAL A 379 -13.72 -2.75 4.00
CA VAL A 379 -14.34 -2.50 5.31
C VAL A 379 -15.58 -1.60 5.13
N SER A 380 -16.74 -2.14 5.49
CA SER A 380 -18.02 -1.44 5.45
C SER A 380 -18.72 -1.43 6.80
N TYR A 381 -19.48 -0.38 7.07
CA TYR A 381 -20.32 -0.26 8.28
C TYR A 381 -21.66 -1.02 8.11
N ASP A 382 -21.60 -2.18 7.47
CA ASP A 382 -22.73 -3.09 7.37
C ASP A 382 -22.56 -4.19 8.43
N PRO A 383 -23.66 -4.68 9.05
CA PRO A 383 -23.60 -5.72 10.08
C PRO A 383 -22.90 -7.01 9.61
N ASP A 384 -22.94 -7.27 8.30
CA ASP A 384 -22.33 -8.46 7.70
C ASP A 384 -20.80 -8.35 7.61
N CYS A 385 -20.26 -7.13 7.56
CA CYS A 385 -18.81 -6.88 7.50
C CYS A 385 -18.21 -6.66 8.89
N CYS A 386 -18.88 -5.88 9.74
CA CYS A 386 -18.41 -5.54 11.09
C CYS A 386 -19.35 -6.13 12.15
N PHE A 387 -18.87 -7.09 12.94
CA PHE A 387 -19.66 -7.65 14.04
C PHE A 387 -18.81 -7.87 15.28
N ILE A 388 -19.50 -7.77 16.42
CA ILE A 388 -18.95 -7.98 17.75
C ILE A 388 -19.62 -9.24 18.30
N THR A 389 -18.84 -10.25 18.68
CA THR A 389 -19.36 -11.47 19.30
C THR A 389 -18.90 -11.59 20.75
N ASP A 390 -19.76 -12.11 21.61
CA ASP A 390 -19.42 -12.44 22.99
C ASP A 390 -19.07 -13.94 23.09
N ASP A 391 -17.87 -14.27 23.59
CA ASP A 391 -17.50 -15.66 23.86
C ASP A 391 -18.18 -16.15 25.15
N GLY A 392 -19.35 -16.78 25.02
CA GLY A 392 -20.14 -17.32 26.13
C GLY A 392 -19.56 -18.57 26.82
N LYS A 393 -18.29 -18.94 26.56
CA LYS A 393 -17.65 -20.16 27.08
C LYS A 393 -16.71 -19.95 28.27
N ASN A 394 -16.42 -18.70 28.66
CA ASN A 394 -15.54 -18.37 29.79
C ASN A 394 -16.28 -17.51 30.85
N THR A 395 -15.83 -17.60 32.11
CA THR A 395 -16.37 -16.85 33.26
C THR A 395 -16.26 -15.33 33.16
N THR A 396 -15.51 -14.82 32.18
CA THR A 396 -15.50 -13.42 31.75
C THR A 396 -16.06 -13.33 30.33
N THR A 397 -17.17 -12.60 30.15
CA THR A 397 -17.71 -12.23 28.84
C THR A 397 -16.68 -11.43 28.05
N LYS A 398 -16.09 -12.05 27.02
CA LYS A 398 -15.08 -11.44 26.14
C LYS A 398 -15.73 -11.02 24.82
N ARG A 399 -15.55 -9.75 24.43
CA ARG A 399 -16.00 -9.19 23.15
C ARG A 399 -14.92 -9.38 22.08
N ASN A 400 -15.27 -10.06 20.99
CA ASN A 400 -14.44 -10.26 19.82
C ASN A 400 -14.85 -9.26 18.73
N TYR A 401 -13.90 -8.50 18.21
CA TYR A 401 -14.12 -7.49 17.19
C TYR A 401 -13.60 -7.97 15.83
N ILE A 402 -14.49 -8.16 14.84
CA ILE A 402 -14.17 -8.91 13.62
C ILE A 402 -14.58 -8.12 12.36
N PHE A 403 -13.67 -8.09 11.38
CA PHE A 403 -13.97 -7.73 10.00
C PHE A 403 -14.05 -8.97 9.10
N LYS A 404 -15.17 -9.14 8.39
CA LYS A 404 -15.28 -10.12 7.29
C LYS A 404 -14.87 -9.48 5.98
N LEU A 405 -13.77 -9.96 5.40
CA LEU A 405 -13.18 -9.44 4.17
C LEU A 405 -12.83 -10.60 3.24
N ILE A 406 -12.81 -10.37 1.93
CA ILE A 406 -12.45 -11.39 0.95
C ILE A 406 -10.94 -11.29 0.66
N PRO A 407 -10.10 -12.27 1.04
CA PRO A 407 -8.66 -12.20 0.80
C PRO A 407 -8.29 -12.32 -0.68
N LYS A 408 -7.10 -11.83 -1.06
CA LYS A 408 -6.66 -11.93 -2.47
C LYS A 408 -6.53 -13.40 -2.92
N GLY A 409 -7.16 -13.73 -4.04
CA GLY A 409 -7.12 -15.07 -4.63
C GLY A 409 -8.15 -16.04 -4.06
N ARG A 410 -9.00 -15.56 -3.15
CA ARG A 410 -10.20 -16.21 -2.61
C ARG A 410 -11.46 -15.55 -3.17
N GLU A 411 -12.55 -16.29 -3.13
CA GLU A 411 -13.90 -15.86 -3.51
C GLU A 411 -14.83 -15.77 -2.31
N THR A 412 -14.43 -16.32 -1.15
CA THR A 412 -15.19 -16.33 0.10
C THR A 412 -14.63 -15.36 1.13
N GLU A 413 -15.50 -14.85 2.00
CA GLU A 413 -15.13 -14.01 3.13
C GLU A 413 -14.36 -14.81 4.19
N GLU A 414 -13.36 -14.19 4.80
CA GLU A 414 -12.58 -14.71 5.93
C GLU A 414 -12.57 -13.66 7.06
N ASN A 415 -12.39 -14.13 8.31
CA ASN A 415 -12.45 -13.29 9.49
C ASN A 415 -11.08 -12.65 9.77
N TYR A 416 -11.08 -11.34 10.01
CA TYR A 416 -9.92 -10.58 10.46
C TYR A 416 -10.22 -10.02 11.85
N TYR A 417 -9.49 -10.49 12.87
CA TYR A 417 -9.68 -10.08 14.25
C TYR A 417 -8.90 -8.82 14.54
N MET A 418 -9.53 -7.90 15.27
CA MET A 418 -9.01 -6.57 15.53
C MET A 418 -9.09 -6.24 17.02
N PRO A 419 -8.21 -5.36 17.52
CA PRO A 419 -8.36 -4.81 18.85
C PRO A 419 -9.56 -3.84 18.90
N GLU A 420 -10.11 -3.64 20.09
CA GLU A 420 -11.21 -2.68 20.33
C GLU A 420 -10.87 -1.27 19.86
N SER A 421 -9.60 -0.84 19.97
CA SER A 421 -9.14 0.49 19.54
C SER A 421 -9.43 0.75 18.06
N VAL A 422 -9.27 -0.25 17.19
CA VAL A 422 -9.59 -0.13 15.75
C VAL A 422 -11.09 0.09 15.55
N PHE A 423 -11.95 -0.55 16.35
CA PHE A 423 -13.39 -0.34 16.29
C PHE A 423 -13.81 1.03 16.86
N LYS A 424 -13.10 1.55 17.88
CA LYS A 424 -13.29 2.94 18.33
C LYS A 424 -12.97 3.93 17.21
N SER A 425 -11.85 3.73 16.50
CA SER A 425 -11.47 4.53 15.32
C SER A 425 -12.51 4.43 14.20
N LEU A 426 -13.02 3.22 13.93
CA LEU A 426 -14.12 3.00 12.99
C LEU A 426 -15.35 3.83 13.34
N LEU A 427 -15.80 3.78 14.60
CA LEU A 427 -16.98 4.52 15.05
C LEU A 427 -16.78 6.04 14.97
N MET A 428 -15.57 6.52 15.29
CA MET A 428 -15.20 7.93 15.10
C MET A 428 -15.31 8.32 13.62
N ILE A 429 -14.75 7.54 12.70
CA ILE A 429 -14.83 7.79 11.25
C ILE A 429 -16.29 7.81 10.78
N VAL A 430 -17.08 6.84 11.21
CA VAL A 430 -18.51 6.76 10.86
C VAL A 430 -19.24 8.01 11.34
N LYS A 431 -18.95 8.50 12.55
CA LYS A 431 -19.53 9.75 13.07
C LYS A 431 -19.11 10.96 12.23
N GLU A 432 -17.84 11.07 11.88
CA GLU A 432 -17.34 12.16 11.03
C GLU A 432 -17.98 12.15 9.64
N LEU A 433 -18.12 10.97 9.02
CA LEU A 433 -18.79 10.84 7.73
C LEU A 433 -20.28 11.16 7.81
N LYS A 434 -20.99 10.73 8.87
CA LYS A 434 -22.39 11.10 9.09
C LYS A 434 -22.56 12.61 9.22
N ASN A 435 -21.66 13.28 9.94
CA ASN A 435 -21.64 14.74 10.04
C ASN A 435 -21.38 15.39 8.67
N HIS A 436 -20.39 14.90 7.91
CA HIS A 436 -20.08 15.40 6.57
C HIS A 436 -21.28 15.29 5.62
N TYR A 437 -22.01 14.18 5.67
CA TYR A 437 -23.19 13.94 4.84
C TYR A 437 -24.49 14.53 5.40
N ASN A 438 -24.47 15.12 6.60
CA ASN A 438 -25.66 15.54 7.34
C ASN A 438 -26.75 14.44 7.38
N SER A 439 -26.35 13.20 7.68
CA SER A 439 -27.22 12.02 7.62
C SER A 439 -26.95 11.07 8.79
N ASP A 440 -28.00 10.45 9.31
CA ASP A 440 -27.90 9.42 10.36
C ASP A 440 -27.28 8.11 9.87
N THR A 441 -27.16 7.93 8.55
CA THR A 441 -26.59 6.73 7.92
C THR A 441 -25.58 7.10 6.84
N LEU A 442 -24.61 6.20 6.62
CA LEU A 442 -23.66 6.37 5.53
C LEU A 442 -24.32 6.06 4.19
N PRO A 443 -23.99 6.82 3.13
CA PRO A 443 -24.45 6.50 1.79
C PRO A 443 -23.85 5.17 1.32
N GLN A 444 -24.62 4.46 0.50
CA GLN A 444 -24.14 3.30 -0.22
C GLN A 444 -23.39 3.79 -1.46
N VAL A 445 -22.17 3.29 -1.67
CA VAL A 445 -21.34 3.70 -2.80
C VAL A 445 -20.80 2.48 -3.53
N ASN A 446 -20.53 2.68 -4.83
CA ASN A 446 -19.94 1.65 -5.67
C ASN A 446 -18.49 1.37 -5.29
N TYR A 447 -18.12 0.09 -5.23
CA TYR A 447 -16.74 -0.30 -5.00
C TYR A 447 -15.83 0.12 -6.17
N SER A 448 -14.79 0.90 -5.86
CA SER A 448 -13.97 1.55 -6.91
C SER A 448 -12.93 0.63 -7.56
N ILE A 449 -12.64 -0.55 -7.00
CA ILE A 449 -11.56 -1.42 -7.49
C ILE A 449 -12.09 -2.39 -8.53
N SER A 450 -11.82 -2.10 -9.80
CA SER A 450 -12.31 -2.88 -10.96
C SER A 450 -11.96 -4.37 -10.90
N SER A 451 -10.75 -4.72 -10.45
CA SER A 451 -10.28 -6.12 -10.43
C SER A 451 -11.05 -7.04 -9.48
N ARG A 452 -11.75 -6.47 -8.48
CA ARG A 452 -12.53 -7.24 -7.50
C ARG A 452 -14.00 -6.84 -7.43
N LYS A 453 -14.43 -5.92 -8.30
CA LYS A 453 -15.81 -5.43 -8.32
C LYS A 453 -16.83 -6.57 -8.51
N HIS A 454 -16.49 -7.62 -9.25
CA HIS A 454 -17.36 -8.78 -9.44
C HIS A 454 -17.66 -9.56 -8.15
N LEU A 455 -16.74 -9.56 -7.17
CA LEU A 455 -16.92 -10.22 -5.86
C LEU A 455 -17.73 -9.38 -4.88
N ILE A 456 -17.85 -8.07 -5.16
CA ILE A 456 -18.53 -7.10 -4.30
C ILE A 456 -19.62 -6.47 -5.16
N SER A 457 -20.66 -7.27 -5.38
CA SER A 457 -21.69 -7.05 -6.39
C SER A 457 -22.66 -5.90 -6.03
N ASN A 458 -22.72 -5.52 -4.76
CA ASN A 458 -23.68 -4.56 -4.23
C ASN A 458 -22.98 -3.28 -3.75
N GLU A 459 -23.67 -2.15 -3.88
CA GLU A 459 -23.29 -0.92 -3.19
C GLU A 459 -23.38 -1.14 -1.69
N ARG A 460 -22.33 -0.75 -0.96
CA ARG A 460 -22.19 -0.97 0.49
C ARG A 460 -21.87 0.34 1.19
N LYS A 461 -22.07 0.36 2.50
CA LYS A 461 -21.74 1.51 3.37
C LYS A 461 -20.24 1.49 3.71
N PHE A 462 -19.40 1.59 2.69
CA PHE A 462 -17.95 1.53 2.87
C PHE A 462 -17.47 2.61 3.84
N VAL A 463 -16.48 2.28 4.67
CA VAL A 463 -15.89 3.24 5.61
C VAL A 463 -14.94 4.18 4.89
N PHE A 464 -14.20 3.64 3.92
CA PHE A 464 -13.33 4.40 3.04
C PHE A 464 -14.14 5.05 1.91
N GLN A 465 -14.92 6.08 2.26
CA GLN A 465 -15.69 6.88 1.31
C GLN A 465 -15.65 8.36 1.66
N TYR A 466 -15.67 9.23 0.65
CA TYR A 466 -15.81 10.67 0.84
C TYR A 466 -16.46 11.29 -0.40
N ASN A 467 -17.29 12.31 -0.22
CA ASN A 467 -18.04 12.95 -1.31
C ASN A 467 -18.81 11.95 -2.19
N ASN A 468 -19.47 10.96 -1.57
CA ASN A 468 -20.24 9.90 -2.24
C ASN A 468 -19.41 9.02 -3.19
N GLN A 469 -18.09 8.94 -2.97
CA GLN A 469 -17.20 8.11 -3.75
C GLN A 469 -16.36 7.22 -2.84
N HIS A 470 -16.24 5.95 -3.24
CA HIS A 470 -15.31 5.03 -2.60
C HIS A 470 -13.86 5.45 -2.83
N VAL A 471 -13.04 5.42 -1.78
CA VAL A 471 -11.61 5.73 -1.85
C VAL A 471 -10.89 4.62 -2.61
N ASN A 472 -10.07 4.98 -3.58
CA ASN A 472 -9.33 4.00 -4.36
C ASN A 472 -7.93 3.72 -3.78
N GLN A 473 -7.30 2.66 -4.32
CA GLN A 473 -5.96 2.23 -3.90
C GLN A 473 -4.88 3.31 -4.07
N PHE A 474 -5.01 4.18 -5.09
CA PHE A 474 -4.02 5.25 -5.31
C PHE A 474 -4.10 6.29 -4.20
N THR A 475 -5.31 6.77 -3.89
CA THR A 475 -5.54 7.72 -2.81
C THR A 475 -5.07 7.16 -1.47
N LEU A 476 -5.43 5.92 -1.14
CA LEU A 476 -5.04 5.31 0.13
C LEU A 476 -3.51 5.18 0.28
N ASN A 477 -2.79 4.86 -0.80
CA ASN A 477 -1.32 4.87 -0.78
C ASN A 477 -0.75 6.29 -0.61
N SER A 478 -1.35 7.30 -1.25
CA SER A 478 -0.89 8.69 -1.13
C SER A 478 -1.10 9.29 0.25
N ILE A 479 -2.22 9.00 0.91
CA ILE A 479 -2.47 9.48 2.29
C ILE A 479 -1.58 8.77 3.32
N ILE A 480 -1.27 7.48 3.13
CA ILE A 480 -0.31 6.78 3.98
C ILE A 480 1.09 7.39 3.80
N ARG A 481 1.53 7.60 2.55
CA ARG A 481 2.81 8.27 2.26
C ARG A 481 2.88 9.67 2.89
N PHE A 482 1.78 10.42 2.82
CA PHE A 482 1.65 11.72 3.47
C PHE A 482 1.86 11.57 4.98
N LEU A 483 1.06 10.76 5.67
CA LEU A 483 1.17 10.55 7.13
C LEU A 483 2.57 10.09 7.57
N THR A 484 3.25 9.29 6.76
CA THR A 484 4.59 8.75 7.05
C THR A 484 5.75 9.61 6.56
N HIS A 485 5.50 10.80 5.98
CA HIS A 485 6.56 11.63 5.41
C HIS A 485 7.56 12.11 6.46
N GLY A 486 8.85 12.20 6.13
CA GLY A 486 9.86 12.61 7.10
C GLY A 486 10.35 11.50 8.04
N LEU A 487 9.74 10.31 8.03
CA LEU A 487 10.26 9.16 8.76
C LEU A 487 11.58 8.69 8.12
N ILE A 488 12.67 8.72 8.89
CA ILE A 488 13.99 8.29 8.42
C ILE A 488 14.17 6.81 8.73
N ILE A 489 14.00 5.97 7.71
CA ILE A 489 14.22 4.53 7.78
C ILE A 489 15.27 4.19 6.75
N GLN A 490 16.42 3.68 7.17
CA GLN A 490 17.52 3.34 6.28
C GLN A 490 17.71 1.84 6.18
N SER A 491 17.97 1.35 4.98
CA SER A 491 18.50 0.00 4.78
C SER A 491 19.94 -0.07 5.28
N VAL A 492 20.50 -1.28 5.33
CA VAL A 492 21.90 -1.49 5.74
C VAL A 492 22.89 -0.83 4.78
N GLU A 493 22.49 -0.62 3.52
CA GLU A 493 23.26 0.10 2.50
C GLU A 493 23.08 1.63 2.63
N GLY A 494 22.43 2.11 3.69
CA GLY A 494 22.18 3.55 3.94
C GLY A 494 21.07 4.16 3.08
N LYS A 495 20.37 3.35 2.28
CA LYS A 495 19.32 3.84 1.38
C LYS A 495 18.04 4.12 2.17
N GLN A 496 17.46 5.30 1.97
CA GLN A 496 16.16 5.68 2.52
C GLN A 496 15.06 4.74 2.00
N VAL A 497 14.27 4.20 2.93
CA VAL A 497 13.18 3.26 2.68
C VAL A 497 11.85 3.99 2.87
N ILE A 498 11.03 3.99 1.83
CA ILE A 498 9.68 4.56 1.90
C ILE A 498 8.69 3.50 2.34
N LEU A 499 7.89 3.84 3.35
CA LEU A 499 6.78 3.02 3.77
C LEU A 499 5.70 2.94 2.68
N THR A 500 5.37 1.71 2.31
CA THR A 500 4.25 1.40 1.44
C THR A 500 3.39 0.35 2.11
N THR A 501 2.13 0.26 1.71
CA THR A 501 1.23 -0.78 2.23
C THR A 501 1.75 -2.19 1.95
N HIS A 502 2.41 -2.40 0.82
CA HIS A 502 3.08 -3.67 0.55
C HIS A 502 4.23 -3.93 1.53
N LEU A 503 5.06 -2.90 1.79
CA LEU A 503 6.19 -3.03 2.71
C LEU A 503 5.75 -3.24 4.16
N LEU A 504 4.70 -2.56 4.64
CA LEU A 504 4.15 -2.75 5.99
C LEU A 504 3.66 -4.18 6.21
N ARG A 505 2.94 -4.73 5.23
CA ARG A 505 2.54 -6.15 5.26
C ARG A 505 3.76 -7.09 5.28
N HIS A 506 4.80 -6.77 4.52
CA HIS A 506 6.04 -7.55 4.55
C HIS A 506 6.76 -7.41 5.90
N ALA A 507 6.83 -6.20 6.46
CA ALA A 507 7.43 -5.94 7.76
C ALA A 507 6.69 -6.68 8.88
N PHE A 508 5.35 -6.72 8.85
CA PHE A 508 4.54 -7.54 9.74
C PHE A 508 4.89 -9.03 9.62
N ALA A 509 4.94 -9.56 8.40
CA ALA A 509 5.30 -10.95 8.15
C ALA A 509 6.73 -11.29 8.62
N THR A 510 7.69 -10.41 8.33
CA THR A 510 9.09 -10.52 8.74
C THR A 510 9.22 -10.45 10.26
N HIS A 511 8.52 -9.52 10.91
CA HIS A 511 8.49 -9.39 12.36
C HIS A 511 7.93 -10.69 13.00
N ALA A 512 6.80 -11.19 12.50
CA ALA A 512 6.19 -12.44 12.93
C ALA A 512 7.12 -13.66 12.75
N ALA A 513 7.72 -13.82 11.57
CA ALA A 513 8.58 -14.97 11.29
C ALA A 513 9.96 -14.89 11.97
N GLN A 514 10.59 -13.72 11.98
CA GLN A 514 12.01 -13.58 12.31
C GLN A 514 12.27 -13.07 13.72
N THR A 515 11.52 -12.08 14.19
CA THR A 515 11.61 -11.55 15.57
C THR A 515 10.93 -12.51 16.53
N GLU A 516 9.72 -12.93 16.12
CA GLU A 516 8.82 -13.70 16.97
C GLU A 516 8.92 -15.21 16.79
N LYS A 517 9.65 -15.64 15.75
CA LYS A 517 9.92 -17.06 15.47
C LYS A 517 8.63 -17.87 15.30
N LEU A 518 7.57 -17.24 14.79
CA LEU A 518 6.33 -17.94 14.46
C LEU A 518 6.61 -18.96 13.33
N PRO A 519 6.07 -20.19 13.43
CA PRO A 519 6.09 -21.13 12.32
C PRO A 519 5.47 -20.54 11.05
N ILE A 520 6.08 -20.83 9.90
CA ILE A 520 5.74 -20.24 8.60
C ILE A 520 4.29 -20.54 8.19
N ASP A 521 3.81 -21.74 8.52
CA ASP A 521 2.43 -22.18 8.29
C ASP A 521 1.39 -21.34 9.04
N ILE A 522 1.75 -20.80 10.21
CA ILE A 522 0.88 -19.91 10.99
C ILE A 522 0.97 -18.46 10.50
N VAL A 523 2.17 -17.97 10.14
CA VAL A 523 2.31 -16.67 9.47
C VAL A 523 1.51 -16.65 8.16
N ARG A 524 1.48 -17.78 7.44
CA ARG A 524 0.65 -17.98 6.23
C ARG A 524 -0.84 -17.82 6.53
N GLN A 525 -1.31 -18.43 7.63
CA GLN A 525 -2.71 -18.36 8.06
C GLN A 525 -3.10 -16.93 8.45
N LEU A 526 -2.30 -16.26 9.28
CA LEU A 526 -2.54 -14.85 9.67
C LEU A 526 -2.60 -13.90 8.48
N LEU A 527 -1.82 -14.19 7.43
CA LEU A 527 -1.78 -13.39 6.22
C LEU A 527 -2.83 -13.81 5.17
N HIS A 528 -3.64 -14.84 5.42
CA HIS A 528 -4.57 -15.43 4.45
C HIS A 528 -3.89 -15.65 3.06
N GLN A 529 -2.69 -16.26 3.05
CA GLN A 529 -1.95 -16.53 1.81
C GLN A 529 -2.39 -17.86 1.15
N LYS A 530 -2.47 -17.86 -0.19
CA LYS A 530 -2.91 -19.02 -0.98
C LYS A 530 -1.78 -20.00 -1.38
N ASP A 531 -0.54 -19.55 -1.50
CA ASP A 531 0.54 -20.26 -2.20
C ASP A 531 1.74 -20.58 -1.28
N GLU A 532 2.23 -21.83 -1.30
CA GLU A 532 3.26 -22.38 -0.38
C GLU A 532 4.68 -21.82 -0.61
N SER A 533 5.02 -21.51 -1.87
CA SER A 533 6.37 -21.05 -2.27
C SER A 533 6.68 -19.62 -1.84
N VAL A 534 5.66 -18.80 -1.63
CA VAL A 534 5.81 -17.39 -1.21
C VAL A 534 6.17 -17.33 0.28
N THR A 535 5.66 -18.25 1.10
CA THR A 535 5.85 -18.22 2.55
C THR A 535 7.19 -18.83 3.01
N GLY A 536 7.78 -19.77 2.25
CA GLY A 536 9.12 -20.32 2.52
C GLY A 536 10.26 -19.27 2.41
N TYR A 537 10.06 -18.23 1.60
CA TYR A 537 11.04 -17.15 1.42
C TYR A 537 11.25 -16.25 2.66
N TYR A 538 10.25 -16.16 3.55
CA TYR A 538 10.29 -15.28 4.73
C TYR A 538 11.30 -15.73 5.81
N ALA A 539 11.80 -16.97 5.74
CA ALA A 539 12.68 -17.56 6.75
C ALA A 539 14.19 -17.53 6.44
N ALA A 540 14.60 -17.09 5.25
CA ALA A 540 16.03 -17.03 4.93
C ALA A 540 16.71 -15.87 5.70
N PRO A 541 17.79 -16.08 6.48
CA PRO A 541 18.56 -14.99 7.11
C PRO A 541 19.17 -14.04 6.06
N THR A 542 19.49 -12.79 6.41
CA THR A 542 20.22 -11.84 5.55
C THR A 542 21.74 -11.94 5.75
N HIS A 543 22.55 -11.53 4.76
CA HIS A 543 24.03 -11.48 4.86
C HIS A 543 24.53 -10.55 5.99
N VAL A 544 23.76 -9.54 6.36
CA VAL A 544 24.07 -8.60 7.46
C VAL A 544 23.94 -9.27 8.82
N GLN A 545 22.98 -10.21 8.95
CA GLN A 545 22.95 -11.11 10.08
C GLN A 545 24.10 -12.10 9.99
N ILE A 546 24.42 -12.65 8.81
CA ILE A 546 25.56 -13.58 8.67
C ILE A 546 26.87 -12.94 9.14
N SER A 547 27.20 -11.68 8.80
CA SER A 547 28.47 -11.06 9.26
C SER A 547 28.47 -10.74 10.76
N GLY A 548 27.36 -10.26 11.33
CA GLY A 548 27.23 -10.09 12.78
C GLY A 548 27.12 -11.41 13.57
N THR A 549 26.75 -12.49 12.88
CA THR A 549 26.73 -13.85 13.43
C THR A 549 28.07 -14.54 13.21
N ILE A 550 28.92 -14.15 12.24
CA ILE A 550 30.22 -14.80 11.94
C ILE A 550 31.18 -14.70 13.12
N ASP A 551 31.19 -13.58 13.83
CA ASP A 551 31.97 -13.43 15.08
C ASP A 551 31.41 -14.28 16.24
N SER A 552 30.17 -14.79 16.12
CA SER A 552 29.53 -15.72 17.07
C SER A 552 29.34 -17.14 16.54
N LEU A 553 29.72 -17.40 15.27
CA LEU A 553 29.44 -18.65 14.56
C LEU A 553 30.53 -19.69 14.83
N HIS A 554 31.76 -19.26 15.12
CA HIS A 554 32.85 -20.19 15.43
C HIS A 554 32.63 -20.97 16.75
N ASP A 555 31.82 -20.45 17.68
CA ASP A 555 31.45 -21.18 18.91
C ASP A 555 30.20 -22.08 18.77
N ASN A 556 29.44 -21.97 17.67
CA ASN A 556 28.15 -22.64 17.47
C ASN A 556 28.18 -23.84 16.50
N TRP A 557 29.32 -24.16 15.89
CA TRP A 557 29.41 -25.12 14.78
C TRP A 557 29.45 -26.62 15.15
N MET A 558 29.05 -27.00 16.37
CA MET A 558 28.93 -28.41 16.76
C MET A 558 27.50 -28.90 17.05
N THR A 559 26.45 -28.09 16.84
CA THR A 559 25.08 -28.50 17.26
C THR A 559 23.96 -28.35 16.22
N TYR A 560 24.26 -27.93 14.99
CA TYR A 560 23.25 -27.90 13.92
C TYR A 560 23.76 -28.56 12.65
N ILE A 561 23.90 -29.88 12.72
CA ILE A 561 23.81 -30.73 11.53
C ILE A 561 22.35 -31.18 11.45
N ASP A 562 21.66 -30.59 10.48
CA ASP A 562 20.64 -31.20 9.63
C ASP A 562 19.23 -31.50 10.19
N ILE A 563 18.29 -30.56 10.03
CA ILE A 563 16.86 -30.82 9.71
C ILE A 563 16.27 -29.62 8.92
N GLN A 564 16.87 -29.25 7.79
CA GLN A 564 16.24 -28.30 6.84
C GLN A 564 15.47 -29.01 5.70
N GLN A 565 15.22 -30.32 5.83
CA GLN A 565 14.27 -31.03 4.98
C GLN A 565 12.93 -31.26 5.70
N GLU A 566 11.87 -30.74 5.08
CA GLU A 566 10.52 -31.28 5.03
C GLU A 566 10.06 -32.16 6.21
N ILE A 567 9.40 -31.53 7.19
CA ILE A 567 8.32 -32.21 7.91
C ILE A 567 7.06 -31.33 7.75
N LEU A 568 6.43 -31.45 6.58
CA LEU A 568 5.02 -31.11 6.43
C LEU A 568 4.23 -32.06 7.34
N ARG A 569 3.65 -31.53 8.42
CA ARG A 569 2.81 -32.32 9.34
C ARG A 569 1.61 -32.88 8.58
N SER A 570 1.21 -34.11 8.91
CA SER A 570 0.04 -34.71 8.25
C SER A 570 -1.25 -33.96 8.62
N PRO A 571 -2.25 -33.88 7.72
CA PRO A 571 -3.53 -33.20 8.01
C PRO A 571 -4.28 -33.75 9.22
N LYS A 572 -3.99 -34.99 9.64
CA LYS A 572 -4.64 -35.70 10.73
C LYS A 572 -4.03 -35.36 12.09
N GLU A 573 -2.69 -35.33 12.19
CA GLU A 573 -1.98 -34.84 13.39
C GLU A 573 -2.29 -33.37 13.68
N LEU A 574 -2.37 -32.54 12.63
CA LEU A 574 -2.85 -31.17 12.77
C LEU A 574 -4.24 -31.15 13.40
N LYS A 575 -5.16 -32.01 12.94
CA LYS A 575 -6.57 -32.06 13.42
C LYS A 575 -6.70 -32.48 14.89
N GLU A 576 -5.92 -33.45 15.34
CA GLU A 576 -5.90 -33.90 16.74
C GLU A 576 -5.31 -32.82 17.66
N ILE A 577 -4.23 -32.18 17.21
CA ILE A 577 -3.66 -30.99 17.85
C ILE A 577 -4.68 -29.83 17.86
N TYR A 578 -5.44 -29.64 16.77
CA TYR A 578 -6.49 -28.62 16.64
C TYR A 578 -7.61 -28.84 17.66
N GLU A 579 -8.08 -30.08 17.86
CA GLU A 579 -9.16 -30.37 18.82
C GLU A 579 -8.70 -30.19 20.27
N GLU A 580 -7.47 -30.62 20.62
CA GLU A 580 -6.93 -30.44 21.97
C GLU A 580 -6.68 -28.97 22.34
N TYR A 581 -6.23 -28.14 21.38
CA TYR A 581 -6.00 -26.71 21.62
C TYR A 581 -7.29 -25.88 21.67
N LYS A 582 -8.35 -26.29 20.93
CA LYS A 582 -9.65 -25.61 20.91
C LYS A 582 -10.39 -25.67 22.25
N GLU A 583 -10.12 -26.69 23.05
CA GLU A 583 -10.68 -26.85 24.40
C GLU A 583 -9.99 -25.99 25.46
N LYS A 584 -8.72 -25.61 25.26
CA LYS A 584 -7.88 -24.94 26.28
C LYS A 584 -7.59 -23.46 26.01
N VAL A 585 -7.72 -22.97 24.77
CA VAL A 585 -7.31 -21.61 24.38
C VAL A 585 -8.34 -20.98 23.43
N GLY A 586 -8.94 -19.87 23.83
CA GLY A 586 -9.86 -19.10 22.97
C GLY A 586 -9.15 -18.03 22.14
N THR A 587 -9.72 -17.67 20.99
CA THR A 587 -9.42 -16.45 20.22
C THR A 587 -9.61 -15.21 21.12
N MET A 588 -8.78 -14.15 20.99
CA MET A 588 -8.86 -12.94 21.86
C MET A 588 -8.69 -13.25 23.36
N SER A 589 -7.90 -14.25 23.70
CA SER A 589 -7.55 -14.52 25.10
C SER A 589 -6.63 -13.42 25.65
N LYS A 590 -6.96 -12.92 26.84
CA LYS A 590 -6.01 -12.17 27.68
C LYS A 590 -4.78 -13.06 27.91
N VAL A 591 -3.63 -12.53 27.56
CA VAL A 591 -2.31 -13.13 27.78
C VAL A 591 -1.46 -12.14 28.56
N VAL A 592 -0.34 -12.59 29.13
CA VAL A 592 0.56 -11.72 29.91
C VAL A 592 0.88 -10.46 29.09
N GLY A 593 0.45 -9.31 29.59
CA GLY A 593 0.74 -8.01 28.98
C GLY A 593 -0.13 -7.57 27.80
N GLY A 594 -1.20 -8.29 27.42
CA GLY A 594 -2.01 -7.89 26.25
C GLY A 594 -3.13 -8.85 25.82
N ILE A 595 -3.63 -8.62 24.60
CA ILE A 595 -4.68 -9.44 23.97
C ILE A 595 -4.13 -10.15 22.74
N CYS A 596 -4.37 -11.46 22.63
CA CYS A 596 -3.97 -12.26 21.47
C CYS A 596 -5.01 -12.17 20.34
N THR A 597 -4.64 -11.68 19.16
CA THR A 597 -5.55 -11.54 18.01
C THR A 597 -5.60 -12.78 17.11
N ILE A 598 -4.94 -13.88 17.48
CA ILE A 598 -4.93 -15.13 16.69
C ILE A 598 -6.25 -15.89 16.88
N ASP A 599 -6.86 -16.28 15.76
CA ASP A 599 -8.09 -17.09 15.70
C ASP A 599 -7.85 -18.58 15.43
N SER A 600 -6.59 -18.96 15.33
CA SER A 600 -6.10 -20.31 15.10
C SER A 600 -5.26 -20.83 16.27
N VAL A 601 -4.71 -22.03 16.11
CA VAL A 601 -3.85 -22.68 17.12
C VAL A 601 -2.64 -21.80 17.43
N CYS A 602 -2.35 -21.61 18.72
CA CYS A 602 -1.22 -20.79 19.16
C CYS A 602 0.11 -21.28 18.54
N PRO A 603 0.74 -20.50 17.64
CA PRO A 603 1.96 -20.89 16.94
C PRO A 603 3.16 -21.12 17.85
N THR A 604 3.22 -20.39 18.96
CA THR A 604 4.39 -20.28 19.84
C THR A 604 4.29 -21.13 21.09
N LYS A 605 3.34 -22.08 21.13
CA LYS A 605 3.08 -22.91 22.32
C LYS A 605 2.87 -22.06 23.58
N MET A 606 2.07 -20.99 23.45
CA MET A 606 1.73 -20.05 24.53
C MET A 606 2.89 -19.16 25.03
N ALA A 607 4.02 -19.09 24.31
CA ALA A 607 5.03 -18.07 24.58
C ALA A 607 4.51 -16.69 24.12
N CYS A 608 3.76 -16.03 25.01
CA CYS A 608 3.03 -14.78 24.71
C CYS A 608 3.91 -13.53 24.77
N MET A 609 5.06 -13.61 25.44
CA MET A 609 6.01 -12.51 25.56
C MET A 609 6.85 -12.38 24.28
N GLY A 610 6.70 -11.24 23.62
CA GLY A 610 7.18 -10.86 22.30
C GLY A 610 6.10 -10.89 21.21
N CYS A 611 5.06 -11.73 21.36
CA CYS A 611 4.31 -12.27 20.23
C CYS A 611 3.72 -11.20 19.28
N ALA A 612 3.98 -11.31 17.98
CA ALA A 612 3.55 -10.34 16.95
C ALA A 612 2.03 -10.22 16.81
N ALA A 613 1.32 -11.28 17.19
CA ALA A 613 -0.14 -11.30 17.19
C ALA A 613 -0.72 -10.96 18.58
N LYS A 614 0.12 -10.61 19.55
CA LYS A 614 -0.31 -9.95 20.77
C LYS A 614 -0.32 -8.45 20.51
N VAL A 615 -1.39 -7.79 20.90
CA VAL A 615 -1.43 -6.32 21.02
C VAL A 615 -1.17 -5.99 22.48
N PRO A 616 0.01 -5.42 22.83
CA PRO A 616 0.29 -4.93 24.17
C PRO A 616 -0.69 -3.82 24.56
N GLN A 617 -1.10 -3.78 25.83
CA GLN A 617 -1.99 -2.74 26.34
C GLN A 617 -1.41 -2.11 27.62
N PRO A 618 -1.47 -0.77 27.77
CA PRO A 618 -0.94 -0.08 28.95
C PRO A 618 -1.48 -0.58 30.28
N GLU A 619 -2.76 -0.96 30.34
CA GLU A 619 -3.41 -1.52 31.53
C GLU A 619 -2.73 -2.80 32.08
N PHE A 620 -2.01 -3.54 31.22
CA PHE A 620 -1.29 -4.77 31.60
C PHE A 620 0.23 -4.57 31.73
N ARG A 621 0.72 -3.31 31.73
CA ARG A 621 2.15 -2.99 31.89
C ARG A 621 2.80 -3.69 33.08
N HIS A 622 2.11 -3.69 34.23
CA HIS A 622 2.60 -4.33 35.45
C HIS A 622 2.90 -5.83 35.29
N GLU A 623 2.14 -6.54 34.45
CA GLU A 623 2.35 -7.98 34.19
C GLU A 623 3.67 -8.21 33.42
N ILE A 624 3.98 -7.30 32.50
CA ILE A 624 5.21 -7.31 31.68
C ILE A 624 6.42 -6.99 32.56
N GLU A 625 6.31 -6.02 33.46
CA GLU A 625 7.36 -5.67 34.42
C GLU A 625 7.65 -6.81 35.42
N GLN A 626 6.60 -7.47 35.93
CA GLN A 626 6.76 -8.65 36.77
C GLN A 626 7.44 -9.81 36.02
N TYR A 627 7.05 -10.04 34.77
CA TYR A 627 7.70 -11.05 33.92
C TYR A 627 9.17 -10.72 33.66
N TYR A 628 9.52 -9.43 33.48
CA TYR A 628 10.91 -8.98 33.37
C TYR A 628 11.72 -9.32 34.63
N ALA A 629 11.19 -8.99 35.81
CA ALA A 629 11.84 -9.24 37.08
C ALA A 629 12.07 -10.74 37.30
N TRP A 630 11.05 -11.56 37.02
CA TRP A 630 11.16 -13.03 37.07
C TRP A 630 12.25 -13.56 36.12
N ALA A 631 12.30 -13.06 34.88
CA ALA A 631 13.31 -13.47 33.90
C ALA A 631 14.72 -13.06 34.34
N GLN A 632 14.87 -11.89 34.97
CA GLN A 632 16.14 -11.40 35.49
C GLN A 632 16.66 -12.24 36.66
N GLU A 633 15.80 -12.60 37.61
CA GLU A 633 16.14 -13.48 38.73
C GLU A 633 16.47 -14.89 38.25
N SER A 634 15.68 -15.41 37.31
CA SER A 634 15.88 -16.73 36.71
C SER A 634 17.20 -16.79 35.92
N GLU A 635 17.57 -15.73 35.20
CA GLU A 635 18.86 -15.65 34.50
C GLU A 635 20.05 -15.79 35.45
N LYS A 636 20.03 -15.11 36.61
CA LYS A 636 21.07 -15.21 37.63
C LYS A 636 21.16 -16.64 38.18
N ARG A 637 20.01 -17.20 38.57
CA ARG A 637 19.91 -18.57 39.08
C ARG A 637 20.42 -19.61 38.08
N PHE A 638 20.08 -19.50 36.79
CA PHE A 638 20.56 -20.44 35.78
C PHE A 638 22.06 -20.33 35.51
N LYS A 639 22.65 -19.15 35.64
CA LYS A 639 24.12 -19.00 35.60
C LYS A 639 24.79 -19.68 36.78
N GLU A 640 24.25 -19.51 37.99
CA GLU A 640 24.77 -20.15 39.21
C GLU A 640 24.71 -21.67 39.12
N LEU A 641 23.67 -22.22 38.46
CA LEU A 641 23.50 -23.66 38.23
C LEU A 641 24.29 -24.20 37.02
N GLY A 642 25.07 -23.37 36.33
CA GLY A 642 25.80 -23.77 35.11
C GLY A 642 24.91 -24.07 33.89
N LEU A 643 23.63 -23.68 33.92
CA LEU A 643 22.66 -23.90 32.85
C LEU A 643 22.67 -22.73 31.86
N GLU A 644 23.75 -22.59 31.09
CA GLU A 644 23.95 -21.44 30.18
C GLU A 644 22.84 -21.26 29.13
N LEU A 645 22.27 -22.37 28.64
CA LEU A 645 21.19 -22.32 27.64
C LEU A 645 19.92 -21.68 28.22
N GLU A 646 19.56 -22.02 29.46
CA GLU A 646 18.39 -21.45 30.14
C GLU A 646 18.62 -19.99 30.51
N ALA A 647 19.84 -19.62 30.93
CA ALA A 647 20.22 -18.22 31.11
C ALA A 647 20.11 -17.40 29.81
N LYS A 648 20.50 -17.97 28.66
CA LYS A 648 20.33 -17.32 27.34
C LYS A 648 18.86 -17.16 26.96
N LYS A 649 17.99 -18.13 27.25
CA LYS A 649 16.52 -18.01 27.05
C LYS A 649 15.93 -16.87 27.88
N MET A 650 16.37 -16.73 29.14
CA MET A 650 15.93 -15.62 30.00
C MET A 650 16.42 -14.26 29.48
N LYS A 651 17.65 -14.16 28.95
CA LYS A 651 18.11 -12.95 28.25
C LYS A 651 17.24 -12.58 27.05
N LEU A 652 16.81 -13.56 26.25
CA LEU A 652 15.91 -13.33 25.13
C LEU A 652 14.54 -12.86 25.61
N ALA A 653 13.99 -13.49 26.65
CA ALA A 653 12.73 -13.10 27.28
C ALA A 653 12.78 -11.65 27.80
N MET A 654 13.87 -11.25 28.48
CA MET A 654 14.10 -9.87 28.91
C MET A 654 14.14 -8.88 27.74
N ARG A 655 14.80 -9.24 26.62
CA ARG A 655 14.82 -8.38 25.41
C ARG A 655 13.43 -8.18 24.82
N ARG A 656 12.63 -9.25 24.70
CA ARG A 656 11.25 -9.17 24.20
C ARG A 656 10.36 -8.29 25.09
N THR A 657 10.50 -8.47 26.39
CA THR A 657 9.78 -7.67 27.40
C THR A 657 10.12 -6.17 27.27
N LYS A 658 11.39 -5.82 27.03
CA LYS A 658 11.78 -4.43 26.75
C LYS A 658 11.18 -3.86 25.46
N LEU A 659 10.99 -4.67 24.42
CA LEU A 659 10.36 -4.22 23.18
C LEU A 659 8.87 -3.91 23.39
N GLU A 660 8.16 -4.76 24.13
CA GLU A 660 6.76 -4.52 24.47
C GLU A 660 6.57 -3.32 25.39
N LEU A 661 7.46 -3.13 26.37
CA LEU A 661 7.43 -1.92 27.21
C LEU A 661 7.62 -0.65 26.39
N ARG A 662 8.54 -0.65 25.40
CA ARG A 662 8.70 0.48 24.48
C ARG A 662 7.45 0.72 23.62
N GLU A 663 6.76 -0.34 23.21
CA GLU A 663 5.49 -0.20 22.50
C GLU A 663 4.44 0.44 23.41
N ILE A 664 4.34 0.00 24.67
CA ILE A 664 3.45 0.61 25.67
C ILE A 664 3.83 2.07 25.92
N ASP A 665 5.12 2.39 26.08
CA ASP A 665 5.58 3.78 26.27
C ASP A 665 5.10 4.67 25.10
N GLY A 666 5.21 4.17 23.86
CA GLY A 666 4.68 4.86 22.68
C GLY A 666 3.17 5.02 22.70
N ILE A 667 2.44 4.01 23.18
CA ILE A 667 0.98 4.05 23.34
C ILE A 667 0.56 5.08 24.40
N GLU A 668 1.16 5.03 25.57
CA GLU A 668 0.90 5.98 26.66
C GLU A 668 1.21 7.41 26.22
N MET A 669 2.29 7.60 25.46
CA MET A 669 2.66 8.92 24.93
C MET A 669 1.60 9.50 24.00
N TYR A 670 1.13 8.75 22.99
CA TYR A 670 0.10 9.29 22.09
C TYR A 670 -1.28 9.40 22.74
N ILE A 671 -1.60 8.57 23.75
CA ILE A 671 -2.85 8.69 24.51
C ILE A 671 -2.83 9.95 25.38
N LYS A 672 -1.70 10.20 26.08
CA LYS A 672 -1.50 11.43 26.84
C LYS A 672 -1.59 12.65 25.92
N ASP A 673 -0.94 12.58 24.77
CA ASP A 673 -1.02 13.62 23.75
C ASP A 673 -2.45 13.81 23.23
N GLU A 674 -3.22 12.76 22.96
CA GLU A 674 -4.61 12.87 22.51
C GLU A 674 -5.48 13.64 23.53
N SER A 675 -5.19 13.51 24.83
CA SER A 675 -5.88 14.22 25.90
C SER A 675 -5.41 15.66 26.14
N TYR A 676 -4.39 16.12 25.41
CA TYR A 676 -3.85 17.48 25.56
C TYR A 676 -4.85 18.53 25.07
N GLU A 677 -5.23 19.46 25.95
CA GLU A 677 -6.05 20.62 25.61
C GLU A 677 -5.14 21.81 25.25
N PRO A 678 -5.17 22.28 23.99
CA PRO A 678 -4.30 23.35 23.53
C PRO A 678 -4.75 24.70 24.09
N ASN A 679 -3.78 25.52 24.52
CA ASN A 679 -4.04 26.89 24.95
C ASN A 679 -4.19 27.82 23.74
N ILE A 680 -5.44 28.17 23.39
CA ILE A 680 -5.75 29.03 22.24
C ILE A 680 -5.77 30.50 22.66
N GLN A 681 -4.99 31.32 21.97
CA GLN A 681 -4.95 32.77 22.19
C GLN A 681 -5.43 33.52 20.95
N PHE A 682 -6.42 34.38 21.14
CA PHE A 682 -6.92 35.28 20.11
C PHE A 682 -6.20 36.63 20.21
N GLN A 683 -5.62 37.09 19.11
CA GLN A 683 -5.06 38.44 19.08
C GLN A 683 -6.20 39.41 18.77
N LYS A 684 -6.49 40.33 19.71
CA LYS A 684 -7.28 41.52 19.40
C LYS A 684 -6.42 42.43 18.54
N GLU A 685 -6.84 42.71 17.31
CA GLU A 685 -6.31 43.86 16.60
C GLU A 685 -6.77 45.14 17.35
N ASN A 686 -5.82 46.05 17.59
CA ASN A 686 -6.09 47.39 18.11
C ASN A 686 -6.75 48.27 17.05
#